data_AF-A0A8J6AJE5-F1
#
_entry.id   AF-A0A8J6AJE5-F1
#
_cell.length_a   1.000
_cell.length_b   1.000
_cell.length_c   1.000
_cell.angle_alpha   90.00
_cell.angle_beta   90.00
_cell.angle_gamma   90.00
#
_symmetry.space_group_name_H-M   'P 1'
#
loop_
_entity.id
_entity.type
_entity.pdbx_description
1 polymer ?
#
loop_
_entity_poly.entity_id
_entity_poly.type
_entity_poly.pdbx_seq_one_letter_code
_entity_poly.pdbx_strand_id
1 'polypeptide(L)'
;TAAVPKENSRADLRGGPCRDPALPERDRAVAGNSLVSPAEPTGPGAVVCTAECRSRGLKVLELELATEWCKPPYFSCDFDNRGGGKHFSGESYLSSGALKRLILNLDPLPTNFEDDTVEIFGIQWVTETALVNSSRVLFHLFRQQLYNLETLLQSSCDFGKITTLHCKADNIRQQCVTFLHYVKVFVFRYLKVQNAGSYVPVHPYETLEAQFPSVLVDELHGLLLYIGHLSELPKQVVYGHQFMNLAGDNLTNVSLFEEHCENLLYDLLSLSLNRYDKVRASEALTSHHCPCSCFKELWVLLIHLLDHRSKWSLSESFWNWLNKLLKTLSEKSCDQRSPSVPVIQPRDPLGFSWWIITHVASFYQFDRHGAPDNMRHMESNWNFVEELLKKSVNVQDGILEEQLRMYLHCCLTLCDFWEPNIAVVTILWEYYSKNLNNSFSISWLPLKGLVNIVKSPLSMLEMVKTCCCDKQDPDLYKSSSSYTIFLCILAKVVKKATKNNGPHPWKQVKGRIYSKFHQKRMEELTEVGLQNFFNLFLLLAAVAELEDVASRVLDLLNFLKPAFMTLPLIWKGQMAFLLMYTEKNLDIGVLAEKFSGAFREKAKEFLVSKNDEMGQRPTLWTLLSIYIDGVQEVFETSHYLHLSHEKLLNDGFSMLLRACQESQLRIVLNFLQAILARIRKSYFEYKGSLLHPRLGSVLAFILQLFKETNIDIAEIELLLPVKRLATENLQYMVKACQVGSEGEPAAQLTSVF
;
A
#
# COMPACT_ATOMS: atom_id res chain seq x y z
N THR A 1 7.52 -11.05 -71.03
CA THR A 1 8.69 -11.55 -70.30
C THR A 1 8.35 -11.54 -68.81
N ALA A 2 7.77 -12.58 -68.22
CA ALA A 2 8.06 -14.02 -68.31
C ALA A 2 9.51 -14.34 -67.89
N ALA A 3 9.78 -15.33 -67.03
CA ALA A 3 8.97 -16.54 -66.78
C ALA A 3 8.74 -16.93 -65.29
N VAL A 4 7.64 -17.67 -65.10
CA VAL A 4 7.27 -18.56 -63.98
C VAL A 4 7.66 -19.99 -64.43
N PRO A 5 8.16 -20.92 -63.57
CA PRO A 5 7.28 -21.98 -63.01
C PRO A 5 7.82 -22.69 -61.73
N LYS A 6 7.22 -23.76 -61.12
CA LYS A 6 6.03 -24.59 -61.37
C LYS A 6 5.29 -24.86 -60.03
N GLU A 7 3.98 -25.07 -60.08
CA GLU A 7 3.26 -25.92 -59.11
C GLU A 7 3.43 -27.41 -59.46
N ASN A 8 3.17 -28.31 -58.50
CA ASN A 8 2.45 -29.53 -58.83
C ASN A 8 1.68 -30.08 -57.62
N SER A 9 0.53 -30.71 -57.85
CA SER A 9 -0.44 -31.09 -56.81
C SER A 9 -0.65 -32.60 -56.72
N ARG A 10 -0.97 -33.10 -55.52
CA ARG A 10 -2.28 -33.71 -55.21
C ARG A 10 -2.41 -34.09 -53.73
N ALA A 11 -3.66 -34.29 -53.31
CA ALA A 11 -4.03 -34.68 -51.95
C ALA A 11 -4.10 -36.21 -51.78
N ASP A 12 -4.18 -36.66 -50.52
CA ASP A 12 -4.99 -37.82 -50.19
C ASP A 12 -5.64 -37.67 -48.80
N LEU A 13 -6.74 -38.37 -48.57
CA LEU A 13 -7.61 -38.23 -47.39
C LEU A 13 -7.46 -39.41 -46.43
N ARG A 14 -7.29 -39.12 -45.13
CA ARG A 14 -7.67 -39.99 -43.99
C ARG A 14 -7.69 -39.18 -42.71
N GLY A 15 -8.68 -39.42 -41.86
CA GLY A 15 -8.87 -38.73 -40.58
C GLY A 15 -8.97 -39.71 -39.40
N GLY A 16 -8.99 -39.17 -38.19
CA GLY A 16 -9.01 -39.93 -36.95
C GLY A 16 -8.33 -39.14 -35.83
N PRO A 17 -8.76 -39.29 -34.56
CA PRO A 17 -8.85 -38.13 -33.68
C PRO A 17 -7.67 -37.95 -32.72
N CYS A 18 -7.37 -36.69 -32.40
CA CYS A 18 -6.57 -36.35 -31.22
C CYS A 18 -7.30 -36.76 -29.94
N ARG A 19 -6.57 -37.34 -28.99
CA ARG A 19 -7.03 -37.63 -27.63
C ARG A 19 -6.42 -36.65 -26.64
N ASP A 20 -7.15 -36.32 -25.59
CA ASP A 20 -6.64 -35.53 -24.47
C ASP A 20 -5.54 -36.27 -23.69
N PRO A 21 -4.51 -35.57 -23.20
CA PRO A 21 -3.55 -36.11 -22.24
C PRO A 21 -4.13 -36.10 -20.82
N ALA A 22 -4.04 -37.24 -20.12
CA ALA A 22 -4.68 -37.42 -18.82
C ALA A 22 -3.93 -36.78 -17.63
N LEU A 23 -4.68 -36.47 -16.57
CA LEU A 23 -4.15 -36.16 -15.23
C LEU A 23 -3.62 -37.44 -14.55
N PRO A 24 -2.52 -37.37 -13.77
CA PRO A 24 -2.02 -38.51 -13.00
C PRO A 24 -2.62 -38.57 -11.58
N GLU A 25 -3.23 -39.70 -11.21
CA GLU A 25 -3.42 -40.08 -9.81
C GLU A 25 -2.12 -40.63 -9.21
N ARG A 26 -1.82 -40.35 -7.92
CA ARG A 26 -1.04 -41.26 -7.06
C ARG A 26 -1.37 -41.17 -5.56
N ASP A 27 -1.81 -42.32 -5.06
CA ASP A 27 -1.41 -42.99 -3.81
C ASP A 27 -1.80 -42.45 -2.41
N ARG A 28 -1.93 -43.42 -1.49
CA ARG A 28 -2.40 -43.29 -0.11
C ARG A 28 -1.30 -43.65 0.91
N ALA A 29 -1.18 -42.89 2.00
CA ALA A 29 -0.76 -43.33 3.34
C ALA A 29 -1.27 -42.29 4.36
N VAL A 30 -2.18 -42.57 5.30
CA VAL A 30 -2.08 -43.45 6.50
C VAL A 30 -1.10 -42.92 7.56
N ALA A 31 -1.61 -42.16 8.55
CA ALA A 31 -1.32 -42.26 10.00
C ALA A 31 -1.98 -41.10 10.80
N GLY A 32 -2.26 -41.32 12.10
CA GLY A 32 -2.44 -40.22 13.08
C GLY A 32 -3.81 -40.12 13.78
N ASN A 33 -4.03 -40.92 14.83
CA ASN A 33 -5.16 -40.71 15.76
C ASN A 33 -4.87 -39.58 16.77
N SER A 34 -5.89 -38.80 17.12
CA SER A 34 -6.04 -38.24 18.48
C SER A 34 -7.51 -37.96 18.79
N LEU A 35 -8.00 -38.39 19.96
CA LEU A 35 -9.38 -38.21 20.40
C LEU A 35 -9.48 -37.06 21.42
N VAL A 36 -10.58 -36.30 21.38
CA VAL A 36 -11.34 -35.92 22.58
C VAL A 36 -12.83 -35.89 22.22
N SER A 37 -13.69 -36.45 23.08
CA SER A 37 -15.15 -36.45 22.95
C SER A 37 -15.82 -35.61 24.05
N PRO A 38 -17.05 -35.10 23.85
CA PRO A 38 -18.02 -34.92 24.93
C PRO A 38 -19.00 -36.11 25.00
N ALA A 39 -19.69 -36.28 26.13
CA ALA A 39 -20.42 -37.51 26.47
C ALA A 39 -21.93 -37.47 26.18
N GLU A 40 -22.53 -38.64 25.98
CA GLU A 40 -23.98 -38.87 26.04
C GLU A 40 -24.44 -39.20 27.48
N PRO A 41 -25.65 -38.76 27.91
CA PRO A 41 -26.32 -39.27 29.09
C PRO A 41 -27.18 -40.50 28.78
N THR A 42 -27.21 -41.49 29.67
CA THR A 42 -27.93 -42.76 29.49
C THR A 42 -29.40 -42.71 29.95
N GLY A 43 -30.31 -43.36 29.20
CA GLY A 43 -31.71 -43.51 29.64
C GLY A 43 -32.63 -44.17 28.59
N PRO A 44 -33.17 -45.39 28.83
CA PRO A 44 -34.05 -46.06 27.87
C PRO A 44 -35.51 -45.59 28.01
N GLY A 45 -35.93 -44.58 27.24
CA GLY A 45 -37.31 -44.07 27.33
C GLY A 45 -37.86 -43.25 26.14
N ALA A 46 -37.12 -43.09 25.04
CA ALA A 46 -37.45 -42.10 23.99
C ALA A 46 -37.32 -42.60 22.54
N VAL A 47 -37.80 -43.82 22.24
CA VAL A 47 -37.63 -44.46 20.91
C VAL A 47 -38.79 -44.20 19.93
N VAL A 48 -39.94 -43.67 20.39
CA VAL A 48 -41.16 -43.55 19.56
C VAL A 48 -41.39 -42.14 18.99
N CYS A 49 -40.91 -41.07 19.65
CA CYS A 49 -41.19 -39.68 19.22
C CYS A 49 -40.16 -39.06 18.25
N THR A 50 -39.11 -39.79 17.87
CA THR A 50 -38.00 -39.26 17.06
C THR A 50 -38.22 -39.31 15.54
N ALA A 51 -39.23 -40.06 15.08
CA ALA A 51 -39.57 -40.15 13.64
C ALA A 51 -40.32 -38.90 13.13
N GLU A 52 -41.40 -38.48 13.80
CA GLU A 52 -42.22 -37.33 13.36
C GLU A 52 -41.50 -35.98 13.54
N CYS A 53 -40.64 -35.86 14.55
CA CYS A 53 -39.81 -34.66 14.69
C CYS A 53 -38.73 -34.56 13.61
N ARG A 54 -38.23 -35.68 13.05
CA ARG A 54 -37.32 -35.64 11.90
C ARG A 54 -38.02 -35.25 10.60
N SER A 55 -39.24 -35.73 10.34
CA SER A 55 -39.99 -35.34 9.13
C SER A 55 -40.45 -33.88 9.16
N ARG A 56 -40.77 -33.32 10.34
CA ARG A 56 -40.98 -31.88 10.51
C ARG A 56 -39.67 -31.09 10.45
N GLY A 57 -38.59 -31.58 11.06
CA GLY A 57 -37.28 -30.93 11.05
C GLY A 57 -36.68 -30.80 9.64
N LEU A 58 -36.74 -31.86 8.82
CA LEU A 58 -36.34 -31.76 7.41
C LEU A 58 -37.24 -30.81 6.64
N LYS A 59 -38.57 -30.85 6.81
CA LYS A 59 -39.46 -29.91 6.12
C LYS A 59 -39.27 -28.45 6.52
N VAL A 60 -38.89 -28.16 7.76
CA VAL A 60 -38.52 -26.80 8.17
C VAL A 60 -37.18 -26.40 7.55
N LEU A 61 -36.17 -27.27 7.54
CA LEU A 61 -34.88 -26.99 6.88
C LEU A 61 -35.00 -26.87 5.35
N GLU A 62 -35.82 -27.68 4.68
CA GLU A 62 -36.12 -27.56 3.25
C GLU A 62 -36.87 -26.25 2.96
N LEU A 63 -37.83 -25.86 3.81
CA LEU A 63 -38.56 -24.61 3.65
C LEU A 63 -37.68 -23.39 3.94
N GLU A 64 -36.83 -23.44 4.97
CA GLU A 64 -35.87 -22.38 5.30
C GLU A 64 -34.84 -22.23 4.18
N LEU A 65 -34.19 -23.32 3.73
CA LEU A 65 -33.25 -23.31 2.60
C LEU A 65 -33.91 -22.84 1.29
N ALA A 66 -35.17 -23.22 1.02
CA ALA A 66 -35.91 -22.68 -0.11
C ALA A 66 -36.12 -21.15 0.05
N THR A 67 -36.56 -20.69 1.22
CA THR A 67 -36.84 -19.25 1.43
C THR A 67 -35.60 -18.37 1.49
N GLU A 68 -34.43 -18.88 1.91
CA GLU A 68 -33.15 -18.16 1.83
C GLU A 68 -32.69 -17.97 0.37
N TRP A 69 -33.06 -18.87 -0.54
CA TRP A 69 -32.71 -18.78 -1.97
C TRP A 69 -33.79 -18.07 -2.81
N CYS A 70 -35.01 -17.90 -2.30
CA CYS A 70 -36.11 -17.21 -2.98
C CYS A 70 -36.05 -15.68 -2.93
N LYS A 71 -35.22 -15.05 -2.08
CA LYS A 71 -35.10 -13.59 -2.05
C LYS A 71 -34.21 -13.08 -3.19
N PRO A 72 -34.65 -12.06 -3.95
CA PRO A 72 -33.79 -11.49 -4.98
C PRO A 72 -32.69 -10.64 -4.32
N PRO A 73 -31.42 -10.78 -4.71
CA PRO A 73 -30.35 -9.94 -4.17
C PRO A 73 -30.60 -8.45 -4.39
N TYR A 74 -30.18 -7.63 -3.43
CA TYR A 74 -30.39 -6.20 -3.41
C TYR A 74 -29.23 -5.44 -2.76
N PHE A 75 -28.99 -4.22 -3.22
CA PHE A 75 -28.03 -3.31 -2.59
C PHE A 75 -28.51 -2.92 -1.19
N SER A 76 -27.73 -3.25 -0.16
CA SER A 76 -27.99 -2.82 1.21
C SER A 76 -27.15 -1.59 1.56
N CYS A 77 -27.80 -0.57 2.13
CA CYS A 77 -27.13 0.58 2.75
C CYS A 77 -26.61 0.29 4.17
N ASP A 78 -27.00 -0.85 4.77
CA ASP A 78 -26.75 -1.14 6.17
C ASP A 78 -25.24 -1.28 6.47
N PHE A 79 -24.81 -0.61 7.53
CA PHE A 79 -23.40 -0.40 7.82
C PHE A 79 -22.92 -1.45 8.83
N ASP A 80 -22.24 -2.49 8.34
CA ASP A 80 -21.70 -3.54 9.21
C ASP A 80 -20.55 -3.02 10.09
N ASN A 81 -20.97 -2.47 11.24
CA ASN A 81 -20.13 -1.99 12.33
C ASN A 81 -19.37 -3.13 13.05
N ARG A 82 -19.60 -4.41 12.72
CA ARG A 82 -18.91 -5.56 13.33
C ARG A 82 -17.79 -6.10 12.42
N GLY A 83 -18.01 -6.16 11.11
CA GLY A 83 -17.04 -6.64 10.12
C GLY A 83 -16.02 -5.62 9.62
N GLY A 84 -16.10 -4.36 10.06
CA GLY A 84 -15.15 -3.30 9.67
C GLY A 84 -15.11 -3.01 8.17
N GLY A 85 -16.25 -3.18 7.48
CA GLY A 85 -16.39 -2.97 6.03
C GLY A 85 -15.74 -4.04 5.13
N LYS A 86 -15.20 -5.14 5.70
CA LYS A 86 -14.50 -6.19 4.95
C LYS A 86 -15.41 -7.16 4.20
N HIS A 87 -16.69 -7.20 4.54
CA HIS A 87 -17.69 -8.08 3.94
C HIS A 87 -18.86 -7.27 3.36
N PHE A 88 -19.68 -7.92 2.54
CA PHE A 88 -20.94 -7.40 2.03
C PHE A 88 -22.10 -8.17 2.67
N SER A 89 -23.34 -7.71 2.50
CA SER A 89 -24.53 -8.47 2.92
C SER A 89 -24.58 -9.83 2.22
N GLY A 90 -25.10 -10.88 2.87
CA GLY A 90 -25.37 -12.16 2.21
C GLY A 90 -26.31 -11.98 0.99
N GLU A 91 -27.29 -11.10 1.14
CA GLU A 91 -28.26 -10.68 0.11
C GLU A 91 -27.67 -9.80 -1.01
N SER A 92 -26.34 -9.55 -1.04
CA SER A 92 -25.70 -8.72 -2.06
C SER A 92 -25.58 -9.43 -3.41
N TYR A 93 -25.47 -8.69 -4.53
CA TYR A 93 -25.23 -9.27 -5.86
C TYR A 93 -23.87 -9.96 -5.99
N LEU A 94 -22.91 -9.56 -5.14
CA LEU A 94 -21.62 -10.24 -4.98
C LEU A 94 -21.78 -11.57 -4.22
N SER A 95 -22.29 -11.54 -2.99
CA SER A 95 -22.29 -12.73 -2.12
C SER A 95 -23.32 -13.79 -2.52
N SER A 96 -24.46 -13.39 -3.10
CA SER A 96 -25.38 -14.31 -3.80
C SER A 96 -24.79 -14.97 -5.06
N GLY A 97 -23.60 -14.52 -5.51
CA GLY A 97 -22.95 -15.01 -6.71
C GLY A 97 -23.67 -14.64 -8.01
N ALA A 98 -24.54 -13.63 -8.01
CA ALA A 98 -25.23 -13.16 -9.22
C ALA A 98 -24.22 -12.63 -10.26
N LEU A 99 -23.21 -11.86 -9.83
CA LEU A 99 -22.10 -11.44 -10.69
C LEU A 99 -21.35 -12.63 -11.30
N LYS A 100 -21.06 -13.67 -10.50
CA LYS A 100 -20.36 -14.87 -10.97
C LYS A 100 -21.16 -15.63 -12.02
N ARG A 101 -22.48 -15.76 -11.85
CA ARG A 101 -23.37 -16.39 -12.85
C ARG A 101 -23.33 -15.62 -14.17
N LEU A 102 -23.47 -14.29 -14.12
CA LEU A 102 -23.39 -13.41 -15.29
C LEU A 102 -22.04 -13.52 -16.02
N ILE A 103 -20.92 -13.41 -15.29
CA ILE A 103 -19.56 -13.46 -15.85
C ILE A 103 -19.25 -14.82 -16.51
N LEU A 104 -19.71 -15.92 -15.91
CA LEU A 104 -19.46 -17.27 -16.42
C LEU A 104 -20.50 -17.74 -17.47
N ASN A 105 -21.44 -16.88 -17.87
CA ASN A 105 -22.59 -17.23 -18.71
C ASN A 105 -23.33 -18.50 -18.22
N LEU A 106 -23.67 -18.50 -16.93
CA LEU A 106 -24.48 -19.53 -16.28
C LEU A 106 -25.90 -19.00 -16.07
N ASP A 107 -26.87 -19.92 -15.89
CA ASP A 107 -28.26 -19.55 -15.63
C ASP A 107 -28.34 -18.57 -14.44
N PRO A 108 -28.96 -17.39 -14.62
CA PRO A 108 -29.00 -16.37 -13.58
C PRO A 108 -29.83 -16.82 -12.36
N LEU A 109 -30.85 -17.66 -12.52
CA LEU A 109 -31.74 -18.15 -11.45
C LEU A 109 -32.27 -19.56 -11.80
N PRO A 110 -31.46 -20.63 -11.59
CA PRO A 110 -31.83 -21.98 -12.02
C PRO A 110 -33.22 -22.42 -11.55
N THR A 111 -33.52 -22.23 -10.26
CA THR A 111 -34.73 -22.68 -9.56
C THR A 111 -35.96 -21.76 -9.71
N ASN A 112 -35.96 -20.84 -10.67
CA ASN A 112 -37.03 -19.86 -10.85
C ASN A 112 -37.55 -19.90 -12.29
N PHE A 113 -38.83 -19.60 -12.48
CA PHE A 113 -39.48 -19.56 -13.80
C PHE A 113 -39.33 -20.89 -14.57
N GLU A 114 -39.53 -22.01 -13.86
CA GLU A 114 -39.58 -23.36 -14.45
C GLU A 114 -41.00 -23.72 -14.93
N ASP A 115 -42.04 -23.11 -14.36
CA ASP A 115 -43.45 -23.34 -14.71
C ASP A 115 -43.82 -22.75 -16.09
N ASP A 116 -44.78 -23.39 -16.78
CA ASP A 116 -45.37 -22.93 -18.06
C ASP A 116 -45.94 -21.50 -17.97
N THR A 117 -46.35 -21.07 -16.78
CA THR A 117 -46.97 -19.77 -16.51
C THR A 117 -46.29 -19.03 -15.36
N VAL A 118 -45.99 -17.74 -15.57
CA VAL A 118 -45.42 -16.83 -14.58
C VAL A 118 -46.40 -15.72 -14.22
N GLU A 119 -46.52 -15.38 -12.93
CA GLU A 119 -47.23 -14.18 -12.50
C GLU A 119 -46.30 -12.95 -12.51
N ILE A 120 -46.67 -11.93 -13.30
CA ILE A 120 -45.94 -10.66 -13.41
C ILE A 120 -46.95 -9.51 -13.29
N PHE A 121 -46.72 -8.61 -12.33
CA PHE A 121 -47.61 -7.49 -11.96
C PHE A 121 -49.06 -7.89 -11.65
N GLY A 122 -49.28 -9.08 -11.05
CA GLY A 122 -50.61 -9.60 -10.72
C GLY A 122 -51.38 -10.18 -11.91
N ILE A 123 -50.70 -10.43 -13.04
CA ILE A 123 -51.26 -11.02 -14.25
C ILE A 123 -50.48 -12.30 -14.56
N GLN A 124 -51.17 -13.37 -14.96
CA GLN A 124 -50.56 -14.64 -15.40
C GLN A 124 -50.18 -14.58 -16.88
N TRP A 125 -48.97 -15.02 -17.21
CA TRP A 125 -48.38 -14.98 -18.55
C TRP A 125 -47.69 -16.30 -18.91
N VAL A 126 -47.61 -16.66 -20.20
CA VAL A 126 -46.87 -17.87 -20.66
C VAL A 126 -45.36 -17.61 -20.66
N THR A 127 -44.61 -18.36 -19.86
CA THR A 127 -43.20 -18.09 -19.50
C THR A 127 -42.25 -18.02 -20.70
N GLU A 128 -42.38 -18.91 -21.69
CA GLU A 128 -41.49 -18.93 -22.88
C GLU A 128 -41.81 -17.82 -23.90
N THR A 129 -43.01 -17.21 -23.89
CA THR A 129 -43.46 -16.36 -25.02
C THR A 129 -43.87 -14.93 -24.64
N ALA A 130 -44.13 -14.63 -23.37
CA ALA A 130 -44.78 -13.38 -22.99
C ALA A 130 -43.95 -12.11 -23.27
N LEU A 131 -42.62 -12.17 -23.22
CA LEU A 131 -41.80 -11.02 -23.59
C LEU A 131 -41.81 -10.76 -25.11
N VAL A 132 -41.81 -11.80 -25.96
CA VAL A 132 -41.94 -11.64 -27.42
C VAL A 132 -43.34 -11.15 -27.79
N ASN A 133 -44.38 -11.74 -27.20
CA ASN A 133 -45.78 -11.41 -27.50
C ASN A 133 -46.28 -10.11 -26.87
N SER A 134 -45.66 -9.60 -25.79
CA SER A 134 -46.23 -8.51 -24.98
C SER A 134 -45.20 -7.61 -24.28
N SER A 135 -43.97 -7.52 -24.80
CA SER A 135 -42.91 -6.60 -24.36
C SER A 135 -43.43 -5.22 -23.92
N ARG A 136 -44.04 -4.47 -24.84
CA ARG A 136 -44.54 -3.11 -24.58
C ARG A 136 -45.53 -3.02 -23.44
N VAL A 137 -46.36 -4.04 -23.23
CA VAL A 137 -47.34 -4.09 -22.12
C VAL A 137 -46.63 -4.35 -20.79
N LEU A 138 -45.72 -5.32 -20.76
CA LEU A 138 -44.93 -5.64 -19.57
C LEU A 138 -44.02 -4.48 -19.13
N PHE A 139 -43.35 -3.82 -20.08
CA PHE A 139 -42.54 -2.64 -19.80
C PHE A 139 -43.39 -1.39 -19.47
N HIS A 140 -44.61 -1.26 -20.00
CA HIS A 140 -45.56 -0.22 -19.55
C HIS A 140 -45.99 -0.46 -18.10
N LEU A 141 -46.34 -1.69 -17.72
CA LEU A 141 -46.67 -2.04 -16.33
C LEU A 141 -45.49 -1.80 -15.38
N PHE A 142 -44.25 -2.12 -15.79
CA PHE A 142 -43.06 -1.77 -15.01
C PHE A 142 -42.91 -0.25 -14.80
N ARG A 143 -43.07 0.56 -15.86
CA ARG A 143 -43.07 2.04 -15.74
C ARG A 143 -44.22 2.55 -14.86
N GLN A 144 -45.40 1.94 -14.93
CA GLN A 144 -46.50 2.23 -14.03
C GLN A 144 -46.15 1.93 -12.57
N GLN A 145 -45.43 0.84 -12.28
CA GLN A 145 -44.97 0.55 -10.92
C GLN A 145 -43.88 1.51 -10.43
N LEU A 146 -42.98 1.98 -11.31
CA LEU A 146 -42.06 3.07 -10.95
C LEU A 146 -42.79 4.39 -10.67
N TYR A 147 -43.80 4.75 -11.46
CA TYR A 147 -44.63 5.93 -11.18
C TYR A 147 -45.45 5.77 -9.89
N ASN A 148 -46.03 4.59 -9.66
CA ASN A 148 -46.69 4.26 -8.39
C ASN A 148 -45.71 4.43 -7.22
N LEU A 149 -44.45 3.99 -7.39
CA LEU A 149 -43.40 4.26 -6.42
C LEU A 149 -43.29 5.78 -6.21
N GLU A 150 -43.06 6.57 -7.28
CA GLU A 150 -42.88 8.04 -7.26
C GLU A 150 -44.02 8.84 -6.59
N THR A 151 -45.27 8.36 -6.66
CA THR A 151 -46.37 9.03 -5.94
C THR A 151 -46.29 8.90 -4.40
N LEU A 152 -45.67 7.83 -3.88
CA LEU A 152 -45.65 7.52 -2.44
C LEU A 152 -44.70 8.40 -1.59
N LEU A 153 -43.85 9.23 -2.19
CA LEU A 153 -42.94 10.15 -1.50
C LEU A 153 -43.53 11.57 -1.44
N GLN A 154 -44.37 11.93 -2.42
CA GLN A 154 -45.00 13.25 -2.52
C GLN A 154 -46.09 13.44 -1.45
N SER A 155 -46.54 12.36 -0.80
CA SER A 155 -47.40 12.42 0.39
C SER A 155 -46.62 12.84 1.64
N SER A 156 -46.97 13.99 2.21
CA SER A 156 -46.45 14.44 3.51
C SER A 156 -46.76 13.41 4.62
N CYS A 157 -45.73 13.03 5.37
CA CYS A 157 -45.79 11.86 6.25
C CYS A 157 -46.10 12.20 7.71
N ASP A 158 -47.27 11.76 8.18
CA ASP A 158 -47.48 11.49 9.61
C ASP A 158 -46.69 10.25 10.03
N PHE A 159 -46.02 10.29 11.18
CA PHE A 159 -45.22 9.17 11.69
C PHE A 159 -45.97 7.82 11.73
N GLY A 160 -47.28 7.83 12.01
CA GLY A 160 -48.12 6.63 12.04
C GLY A 160 -48.39 5.97 10.68
N LYS A 161 -48.11 6.65 9.56
CA LYS A 161 -48.33 6.10 8.20
C LYS A 161 -47.08 5.49 7.60
N ILE A 162 -45.89 5.86 8.09
CA ILE A 162 -44.57 5.52 7.53
C ILE A 162 -44.39 4.02 7.30
N THR A 163 -44.75 3.16 8.26
CA THR A 163 -44.64 1.70 8.10
C THR A 163 -45.48 1.18 6.93
N THR A 164 -46.70 1.69 6.74
CA THR A 164 -47.57 1.26 5.63
C THR A 164 -47.08 1.74 4.26
N LEU A 165 -46.37 2.87 4.21
CA LEU A 165 -45.72 3.37 2.99
C LEU A 165 -44.50 2.50 2.65
N HIS A 166 -43.66 2.15 3.64
CA HIS A 166 -42.53 1.24 3.43
C HIS A 166 -42.98 -0.15 2.94
N CYS A 167 -44.03 -0.74 3.52
CA CYS A 167 -44.53 -2.04 3.05
C CYS A 167 -45.06 -1.99 1.60
N LYS A 168 -45.67 -0.87 1.17
CA LYS A 168 -46.08 -0.67 -0.22
C LYS A 168 -44.88 -0.48 -1.16
N ALA A 169 -43.93 0.36 -0.76
CA ALA A 169 -42.71 0.63 -1.53
C ALA A 169 -41.86 -0.64 -1.71
N ASP A 170 -41.73 -1.48 -0.69
CA ASP A 170 -41.04 -2.76 -0.83
C ASP A 170 -41.80 -3.74 -1.72
N ASN A 171 -43.13 -3.86 -1.61
CA ASN A 171 -43.90 -4.71 -2.51
C ASN A 171 -43.72 -4.31 -3.99
N ILE A 172 -43.79 -3.01 -4.28
CA ILE A 172 -43.50 -2.45 -5.61
C ILE A 172 -42.07 -2.79 -6.06
N ARG A 173 -41.08 -2.62 -5.17
CA ARG A 173 -39.67 -3.00 -5.43
C ARG A 173 -39.54 -4.49 -5.78
N GLN A 174 -40.19 -5.38 -5.02
CA GLN A 174 -40.16 -6.83 -5.30
C GLN A 174 -40.79 -7.17 -6.66
N GLN A 175 -41.91 -6.54 -7.04
CA GLN A 175 -42.52 -6.74 -8.37
C GLN A 175 -41.58 -6.30 -9.49
N CYS A 176 -40.98 -5.11 -9.38
CA CYS A 176 -40.00 -4.60 -10.36
C CYS A 176 -38.77 -5.51 -10.47
N VAL A 177 -38.19 -5.95 -9.35
CA VAL A 177 -37.01 -6.82 -9.36
C VAL A 177 -37.34 -8.21 -9.90
N THR A 178 -38.52 -8.77 -9.58
CA THR A 178 -39.01 -10.04 -10.14
C THR A 178 -39.17 -9.96 -11.66
N PHE A 179 -39.69 -8.85 -12.19
CA PHE A 179 -39.75 -8.65 -13.64
C PHE A 179 -38.35 -8.59 -14.29
N LEU A 180 -37.41 -7.83 -13.72
CA LEU A 180 -36.03 -7.77 -14.22
C LEU A 180 -35.31 -9.13 -14.12
N HIS A 181 -35.70 -9.97 -13.16
CA HIS A 181 -35.22 -11.34 -13.04
C HIS A 181 -35.81 -12.27 -14.11
N TYR A 182 -37.11 -12.17 -14.38
CA TYR A 182 -37.75 -12.86 -15.50
C TYR A 182 -37.11 -12.47 -16.84
N VAL A 183 -36.83 -11.18 -17.08
CA VAL A 183 -36.11 -10.72 -18.28
C VAL A 183 -34.71 -11.36 -18.39
N LYS A 184 -33.92 -11.41 -17.31
CA LYS A 184 -32.60 -12.07 -17.31
C LYS A 184 -32.70 -13.57 -17.62
N VAL A 185 -33.64 -14.28 -17.01
CA VAL A 185 -33.85 -15.72 -17.23
C VAL A 185 -34.33 -15.98 -18.66
N PHE A 186 -35.22 -15.15 -19.20
CA PHE A 186 -35.69 -15.24 -20.58
C PHE A 186 -34.56 -15.05 -21.60
N VAL A 187 -33.73 -14.03 -21.39
CA VAL A 187 -32.54 -13.76 -22.23
C VAL A 187 -31.55 -14.94 -22.20
N PHE A 188 -31.46 -15.67 -21.08
CA PHE A 188 -30.59 -16.84 -20.97
C PHE A 188 -31.20 -18.12 -21.57
N ARG A 189 -32.49 -18.39 -21.33
CA ARG A 189 -33.14 -19.68 -21.68
C ARG A 189 -33.78 -19.71 -23.06
N TYR A 190 -34.43 -18.62 -23.48
CA TYR A 190 -35.35 -18.63 -24.62
C TYR A 190 -34.88 -17.75 -25.81
N LEU A 191 -34.04 -16.74 -25.56
CA LEU A 191 -33.61 -15.80 -26.60
C LEU A 191 -32.59 -16.42 -27.59
N LYS A 192 -33.07 -16.78 -28.78
CA LYS A 192 -32.24 -17.33 -29.87
C LYS A 192 -31.81 -16.21 -30.82
N VAL A 193 -30.56 -15.76 -30.70
CA VAL A 193 -29.98 -14.80 -31.66
C VAL A 193 -29.70 -15.52 -32.99
N GLN A 194 -30.54 -15.27 -34.00
CA GLN A 194 -30.37 -15.84 -35.33
C GLN A 194 -29.17 -15.21 -36.05
N ASN A 195 -28.28 -16.03 -36.61
CA ASN A 195 -27.21 -15.55 -37.48
C ASN A 195 -27.79 -15.08 -38.83
N ALA A 196 -27.27 -13.97 -39.36
CA ALA A 196 -27.79 -13.26 -40.54
C ALA A 196 -27.62 -13.97 -41.90
N GLY A 197 -27.67 -15.30 -41.94
CA GLY A 197 -27.40 -16.13 -43.12
C GLY A 197 -28.38 -17.29 -43.37
N SER A 198 -29.47 -17.43 -42.60
CA SER A 198 -30.42 -18.54 -42.75
C SER A 198 -31.88 -18.12 -42.65
N TYR A 199 -32.61 -18.32 -43.76
CA TYR A 199 -34.07 -18.21 -43.93
C TYR A 199 -34.72 -16.84 -43.74
N VAL A 200 -35.75 -16.60 -44.56
CA VAL A 200 -36.76 -15.54 -44.34
C VAL A 200 -37.81 -16.13 -43.38
N PRO A 201 -38.21 -15.43 -42.31
CA PRO A 201 -39.30 -15.87 -41.43
C PRO A 201 -40.58 -16.20 -42.22
N VAL A 202 -41.15 -17.37 -41.96
CA VAL A 202 -42.34 -17.88 -42.65
C VAL A 202 -43.60 -17.67 -41.80
N HIS A 203 -43.45 -17.64 -40.48
CA HIS A 203 -44.54 -17.44 -39.52
C HIS A 203 -44.46 -16.06 -38.83
N PRO A 204 -45.59 -15.37 -38.54
CA PRO A 204 -45.56 -14.06 -37.88
C PRO A 204 -44.86 -14.03 -36.52
N TYR A 205 -44.90 -15.13 -35.76
CA TYR A 205 -44.17 -15.22 -34.48
C TYR A 205 -42.64 -15.26 -34.68
N GLU A 206 -42.14 -15.94 -35.73
CA GLU A 206 -40.71 -15.96 -36.06
C GLU A 206 -40.21 -14.54 -36.43
N THR A 207 -41.07 -13.73 -37.05
CA THR A 207 -40.78 -12.32 -37.35
C THR A 207 -40.70 -11.48 -36.06
N LEU A 208 -41.56 -11.74 -35.07
CA LEU A 208 -41.50 -11.10 -33.76
C LEU A 208 -40.27 -11.55 -32.96
N GLU A 209 -39.96 -12.84 -32.93
CA GLU A 209 -38.78 -13.41 -32.26
C GLU A 209 -37.48 -12.84 -32.83
N ALA A 210 -37.39 -12.69 -34.16
CA ALA A 210 -36.23 -12.08 -34.82
C ALA A 210 -36.06 -10.57 -34.55
N GLN A 211 -37.16 -9.83 -34.31
CA GLN A 211 -37.12 -8.39 -33.98
C GLN A 211 -37.00 -8.11 -32.48
N PHE A 212 -37.39 -9.06 -31.63
CA PHE A 212 -37.43 -8.91 -30.18
C PHE A 212 -36.10 -8.48 -29.52
N PRO A 213 -34.90 -8.93 -29.95
CA PRO A 213 -33.63 -8.45 -29.38
C PRO A 213 -33.49 -6.93 -29.42
N SER A 214 -33.86 -6.28 -30.53
CA SER A 214 -33.81 -4.82 -30.66
C SER A 214 -34.87 -4.14 -29.80
N VAL A 215 -36.12 -4.64 -29.85
CA VAL A 215 -37.23 -4.10 -29.04
C VAL A 215 -36.93 -4.19 -27.53
N LEU A 216 -36.24 -5.25 -27.09
CA LEU A 216 -35.82 -5.41 -25.70
C LEU A 216 -34.72 -4.39 -25.32
N VAL A 217 -33.78 -4.11 -26.21
CA VAL A 217 -32.76 -3.06 -26.00
C VAL A 217 -33.40 -1.67 -25.95
N ASP A 218 -34.32 -1.35 -26.87
CA ASP A 218 -35.05 -0.08 -26.90
C ASP A 218 -35.85 0.14 -25.61
N GLU A 219 -36.58 -0.89 -25.16
CA GLU A 219 -37.40 -0.82 -23.94
C GLU A 219 -36.52 -0.68 -22.67
N LEU A 220 -35.40 -1.41 -22.58
CA LEU A 220 -34.44 -1.29 -21.48
C LEU A 220 -33.72 0.06 -21.47
N HIS A 221 -33.30 0.58 -22.63
CA HIS A 221 -32.72 1.92 -22.75
C HIS A 221 -33.74 2.99 -22.35
N GLY A 222 -34.99 2.87 -22.80
CA GLY A 222 -36.10 3.71 -22.39
C GLY A 222 -36.52 3.56 -20.92
N LEU A 223 -36.10 2.51 -20.21
CA LEU A 223 -36.18 2.46 -18.74
C LEU A 223 -35.04 3.24 -18.09
N LEU A 224 -33.81 3.11 -18.59
CA LEU A 224 -32.65 3.83 -18.06
C LEU A 224 -32.82 5.35 -18.22
N LEU A 225 -33.29 5.82 -19.38
CA LEU A 225 -33.66 7.22 -19.61
C LEU A 225 -34.83 7.71 -18.74
N TYR A 226 -35.69 6.81 -18.27
CA TYR A 226 -36.81 7.12 -17.38
C TYR A 226 -36.43 7.08 -15.88
N ILE A 227 -35.29 6.50 -15.54
CA ILE A 227 -34.73 6.44 -14.17
C ILE A 227 -33.69 7.54 -13.95
N GLY A 228 -32.88 7.83 -14.98
CA GLY A 228 -31.90 8.93 -14.98
C GLY A 228 -30.62 8.69 -14.18
N HIS A 229 -29.90 9.79 -13.95
CA HIS A 229 -28.63 9.82 -13.25
C HIS A 229 -28.78 9.60 -11.74
N LEU A 230 -28.00 8.66 -11.20
CA LEU A 230 -27.98 8.35 -9.75
C LEU A 230 -27.49 9.53 -8.90
N SER A 231 -26.70 10.44 -9.48
CA SER A 231 -26.20 11.65 -8.81
C SER A 231 -27.22 12.80 -8.76
N GLU A 232 -28.26 12.76 -9.59
CA GLU A 232 -29.34 13.75 -9.64
C GLU A 232 -30.55 13.37 -8.75
N LEU A 233 -30.60 12.12 -8.27
CA LEU A 233 -31.59 11.66 -7.29
C LEU A 233 -31.49 12.49 -5.97
N PRO A 234 -32.56 13.16 -5.51
CA PRO A 234 -32.48 14.08 -4.37
C PRO A 234 -32.07 13.47 -3.02
N LYS A 235 -31.59 14.35 -2.12
CA LYS A 235 -30.94 13.96 -0.86
C LYS A 235 -31.86 13.39 0.22
N GLN A 236 -33.16 13.66 0.12
CA GLN A 236 -34.17 13.15 1.06
C GLN A 236 -34.80 11.84 0.57
N VAL A 237 -34.69 11.56 -0.73
CA VAL A 237 -35.26 10.47 -1.52
C VAL A 237 -34.72 10.64 -2.95
N VAL A 238 -34.10 9.68 -3.65
CA VAL A 238 -34.75 8.52 -4.32
C VAL A 238 -35.93 8.90 -5.26
N TYR A 239 -36.30 10.19 -5.37
CA TYR A 239 -37.53 10.67 -5.97
C TYR A 239 -37.37 12.07 -6.60
N GLY A 240 -37.89 12.28 -7.80
CA GLY A 240 -38.37 13.60 -8.23
C GLY A 240 -37.33 14.57 -8.80
N HIS A 241 -36.88 14.31 -10.03
CA HIS A 241 -36.69 15.36 -11.04
C HIS A 241 -37.19 14.88 -12.41
N GLN A 242 -37.49 15.81 -13.31
CA GLN A 242 -38.27 15.55 -14.53
C GLN A 242 -37.38 15.15 -15.70
N PHE A 243 -37.73 14.05 -16.39
CA PHE A 243 -37.05 13.66 -17.62
C PHE A 243 -37.58 14.40 -18.84
N MET A 244 -36.65 14.99 -19.58
CA MET A 244 -36.88 15.47 -20.95
C MET A 244 -36.56 14.36 -21.94
N ASN A 245 -37.44 14.13 -22.91
CA ASN A 245 -37.16 13.21 -24.00
C ASN A 245 -35.98 13.74 -24.83
N LEU A 246 -34.93 12.94 -24.96
CA LEU A 246 -34.03 12.97 -26.11
C LEU A 246 -34.29 11.71 -26.92
N ALA A 247 -34.61 11.89 -28.20
CA ALA A 247 -34.94 10.81 -29.11
C ALA A 247 -34.10 10.96 -30.38
N GLY A 248 -33.51 9.84 -30.82
CA GLY A 248 -32.81 9.73 -32.09
C GLY A 248 -31.30 9.89 -31.99
N ASP A 249 -30.60 8.76 -31.90
CA ASP A 249 -29.56 8.46 -32.87
C ASP A 249 -29.42 6.94 -33.04
N ASN A 250 -28.89 6.48 -34.18
CA ASN A 250 -28.80 5.04 -34.51
C ASN A 250 -27.59 4.38 -33.81
N LEU A 251 -27.68 4.24 -32.49
CA LEU A 251 -26.64 3.61 -31.67
C LEU A 251 -26.67 2.08 -31.80
N THR A 252 -25.49 1.48 -31.82
CA THR A 252 -25.33 0.01 -31.77
C THR A 252 -25.44 -0.51 -30.34
N ASN A 253 -25.77 -1.81 -30.17
CA ASN A 253 -25.79 -2.48 -28.86
C ASN A 253 -24.44 -2.39 -28.11
N VAL A 254 -23.32 -2.23 -28.83
CA VAL A 254 -21.98 -2.04 -28.26
C VAL A 254 -21.87 -0.63 -27.67
N SER A 255 -22.17 0.40 -28.46
CA SER A 255 -22.10 1.80 -28.04
C SER A 255 -23.13 2.17 -26.97
N LEU A 256 -24.34 1.58 -26.97
CA LEU A 256 -25.34 1.79 -25.90
C LEU A 256 -24.85 1.27 -24.55
N PHE A 257 -24.29 0.06 -24.49
CA PHE A 257 -23.68 -0.46 -23.25
C PHE A 257 -22.57 0.47 -22.76
N GLU A 258 -21.78 0.99 -23.70
CA GLU A 258 -20.62 1.81 -23.41
C GLU A 258 -21.03 3.18 -22.86
N GLU A 259 -22.00 3.84 -23.47
CA GLU A 259 -22.62 5.07 -22.94
C GLU A 259 -23.17 4.88 -21.51
N HIS A 260 -23.92 3.81 -21.25
CA HIS A 260 -24.48 3.54 -19.92
C HIS A 260 -23.40 3.25 -18.86
N CYS A 261 -22.26 2.66 -19.25
CA CYS A 261 -21.12 2.51 -18.33
C CYS A 261 -20.40 3.83 -18.06
N GLU A 262 -20.30 4.73 -19.05
CA GLU A 262 -19.67 6.05 -18.88
C GLU A 262 -20.55 6.93 -17.98
N ASN A 263 -21.87 6.93 -18.20
CA ASN A 263 -22.85 7.60 -17.34
C ASN A 263 -22.80 7.08 -15.89
N LEU A 264 -22.74 5.76 -15.68
CA LEU A 264 -22.65 5.16 -14.34
C LEU A 264 -21.33 5.50 -13.64
N LEU A 265 -20.20 5.51 -14.36
CA LEU A 265 -18.93 5.98 -13.81
C LEU A 265 -18.99 7.47 -13.44
N TYR A 266 -19.64 8.31 -14.26
CA TYR A 266 -19.82 9.72 -13.98
C TYR A 266 -20.66 9.96 -12.72
N ASP A 267 -21.74 9.21 -12.53
CA ASP A 267 -22.55 9.23 -11.31
C ASP A 267 -21.74 8.84 -10.07
N LEU A 268 -20.99 7.74 -10.16
CA LEU A 268 -20.12 7.27 -9.07
C LEU A 268 -19.01 8.28 -8.74
N LEU A 269 -18.43 8.95 -9.75
CA LEU A 269 -17.48 10.04 -9.56
C LEU A 269 -18.12 11.28 -8.92
N SER A 270 -19.33 11.67 -9.35
CA SER A 270 -20.05 12.84 -8.82
C SER A 270 -20.47 12.64 -7.36
N LEU A 271 -20.91 11.43 -7.00
CA LEU A 271 -21.18 11.04 -5.61
C LEU A 271 -19.90 10.98 -4.77
N SER A 272 -18.77 10.56 -5.36
CA SER A 272 -17.45 10.59 -4.72
C SER A 272 -16.96 12.02 -4.46
N LEU A 273 -17.18 12.93 -5.40
CA LEU A 273 -16.78 14.34 -5.30
C LEU A 273 -17.58 15.08 -4.20
N ASN A 274 -18.88 14.81 -4.11
CA ASN A 274 -19.76 15.26 -3.01
C ASN A 274 -19.33 14.78 -1.61
N ARG A 275 -18.44 13.77 -1.53
CA ARG A 275 -17.71 13.40 -0.30
C ARG A 275 -16.37 14.13 -0.21
N TYR A 276 -15.56 14.15 -1.26
CA TYR A 276 -14.23 14.76 -1.29
C TYR A 276 -14.21 16.23 -0.85
N ASP A 277 -15.20 17.05 -1.25
CA ASP A 277 -15.29 18.47 -0.84
C ASP A 277 -15.40 18.70 0.69
N LYS A 278 -15.64 17.62 1.46
CA LYS A 278 -15.72 17.63 2.94
C LYS A 278 -14.50 16.99 3.60
N VAL A 279 -13.61 16.35 2.82
CA VAL A 279 -12.42 15.65 3.30
C VAL A 279 -11.25 16.63 3.38
N ARG A 280 -10.52 16.63 4.49
CA ARG A 280 -9.24 17.37 4.59
C ARG A 280 -8.09 16.54 4.02
N ALA A 281 -7.04 17.21 3.55
CA ALA A 281 -5.83 16.54 3.06
C ALA A 281 -5.20 15.58 4.10
N SER A 282 -5.32 15.90 5.39
CA SER A 282 -4.90 15.08 6.53
C SER A 282 -5.83 13.91 6.88
N GLU A 283 -7.04 13.91 6.34
CA GLU A 283 -8.09 12.90 6.56
C GLU A 283 -8.32 12.05 5.29
N ALA A 284 -7.51 12.29 4.24
CA ALA A 284 -7.68 11.76 2.90
C ALA A 284 -7.80 10.23 2.83
N LEU A 285 -6.93 9.48 3.54
CA LEU A 285 -6.94 8.01 3.53
C LEU A 285 -7.56 7.38 4.79
N THR A 286 -7.92 8.19 5.79
CA THR A 286 -8.53 7.72 7.05
C THR A 286 -10.06 7.91 7.08
N SER A 287 -10.59 8.75 6.18
CA SER A 287 -12.04 8.91 6.00
C SER A 287 -12.66 7.71 5.30
N HIS A 288 -13.88 7.33 5.68
CA HIS A 288 -14.64 6.30 4.98
C HIS A 288 -15.09 6.84 3.60
N HIS A 289 -14.33 6.44 2.58
CA HIS A 289 -14.49 6.86 1.18
C HIS A 289 -15.85 6.48 0.57
N CYS A 290 -16.44 5.35 0.96
CA CYS A 290 -17.79 4.98 0.54
C CYS A 290 -18.87 5.57 1.47
N PRO A 291 -19.94 6.19 0.94
CA PRO A 291 -21.09 6.64 1.73
C PRO A 291 -21.91 5.49 2.33
N CYS A 292 -21.88 4.30 1.71
CA CYS A 292 -22.55 3.07 2.14
C CYS A 292 -21.81 1.85 1.57
N SER A 293 -22.10 0.67 2.11
CA SER A 293 -21.83 -0.64 1.50
C SER A 293 -22.38 -0.75 0.07
N CYS A 294 -23.58 -0.21 -0.18
CA CYS A 294 -24.22 -0.23 -1.50
C CYS A 294 -23.37 0.36 -2.64
N PHE A 295 -22.68 1.46 -2.36
CA PHE A 295 -21.83 2.19 -3.29
C PHE A 295 -20.49 1.48 -3.51
N LYS A 296 -19.92 0.92 -2.42
CA LYS A 296 -18.75 0.04 -2.48
C LYS A 296 -19.01 -1.16 -3.39
N GLU A 297 -20.19 -1.77 -3.26
CA GLU A 297 -20.60 -2.93 -4.06
C GLU A 297 -20.73 -2.57 -5.54
N LEU A 298 -21.37 -1.44 -5.85
CA LEU A 298 -21.57 -0.98 -7.23
C LEU A 298 -20.24 -0.70 -7.96
N TRP A 299 -19.24 -0.12 -7.27
CA TRP A 299 -17.87 -0.02 -7.82
C TRP A 299 -17.23 -1.39 -8.09
N VAL A 300 -17.31 -2.34 -7.15
CA VAL A 300 -16.72 -3.69 -7.32
C VAL A 300 -17.39 -4.47 -8.47
N LEU A 301 -18.72 -4.38 -8.59
CA LEU A 301 -19.47 -4.96 -9.70
C LEU A 301 -19.01 -4.39 -11.05
N LEU A 302 -18.85 -3.06 -11.14
CA LEU A 302 -18.48 -2.36 -12.37
C LEU A 302 -17.02 -2.61 -12.78
N ILE A 303 -16.10 -2.68 -11.81
CA ILE A 303 -14.71 -3.11 -12.01
C ILE A 303 -14.70 -4.51 -12.64
N HIS A 304 -15.31 -5.51 -12.00
CA HIS A 304 -15.28 -6.89 -12.51
C HIS A 304 -16.00 -7.04 -13.86
N LEU A 305 -17.04 -6.24 -14.13
CA LEU A 305 -17.75 -6.23 -15.42
C LEU A 305 -16.86 -5.70 -16.55
N LEU A 306 -16.20 -4.55 -16.35
CA LEU A 306 -15.35 -3.92 -17.37
C LEU A 306 -14.00 -4.66 -17.53
N ASP A 307 -13.37 -5.11 -16.42
CA ASP A 307 -12.21 -5.99 -16.42
C ASP A 307 -12.48 -7.31 -17.20
N HIS A 308 -13.71 -7.83 -17.15
CA HIS A 308 -14.09 -9.01 -17.91
C HIS A 308 -14.29 -8.68 -19.39
N ARG A 309 -15.03 -7.60 -19.69
CA ARG A 309 -15.31 -7.18 -21.07
C ARG A 309 -14.04 -6.85 -21.85
N SER A 310 -13.05 -6.20 -21.24
CA SER A 310 -11.76 -5.87 -21.87
C SER A 310 -10.81 -7.06 -22.07
N LYS A 311 -11.13 -8.24 -21.51
CA LYS A 311 -10.36 -9.48 -21.71
C LYS A 311 -10.95 -10.38 -22.81
N TRP A 312 -12.26 -10.23 -23.08
CA TRP A 312 -13.00 -11.03 -24.06
C TRP A 312 -13.52 -10.23 -25.26
N SER A 313 -13.33 -8.91 -25.28
CA SER A 313 -13.62 -8.04 -26.42
C SER A 313 -12.56 -6.94 -26.53
N LEU A 314 -12.53 -6.23 -27.67
CA LEU A 314 -11.57 -5.14 -27.95
C LEU A 314 -11.91 -3.81 -27.22
N SER A 315 -12.71 -3.84 -26.16
CA SER A 315 -13.04 -2.65 -25.36
C SER A 315 -11.87 -2.22 -24.47
N GLU A 316 -11.77 -0.93 -24.18
CA GLU A 316 -10.78 -0.42 -23.21
C GLU A 316 -10.98 -1.00 -21.80
N SER A 317 -9.92 -1.02 -20.98
CA SER A 317 -9.96 -1.47 -19.59
C SER A 317 -10.60 -0.45 -18.65
N PHE A 318 -11.14 -0.91 -17.51
CA PHE A 318 -11.74 -0.06 -16.47
C PHE A 318 -10.91 1.21 -16.14
N TRP A 319 -9.59 1.08 -16.05
CA TRP A 319 -8.70 2.20 -15.77
C TRP A 319 -8.67 3.26 -16.87
N ASN A 320 -8.72 2.89 -18.16
CA ASN A 320 -8.75 3.86 -19.25
C ASN A 320 -10.02 4.72 -19.21
N TRP A 321 -11.17 4.09 -18.95
CA TRP A 321 -12.45 4.75 -18.78
C TRP A 321 -12.42 5.78 -17.64
N LEU A 322 -11.93 5.36 -16.47
CA LEU A 322 -11.79 6.24 -15.32
C LEU A 322 -10.80 7.38 -15.61
N ASN A 323 -9.68 7.09 -16.29
CA ASN A 323 -8.68 8.09 -16.67
C ASN A 323 -9.22 9.13 -17.66
N LYS A 324 -10.04 8.72 -18.63
CA LYS A 324 -10.74 9.61 -19.58
C LYS A 324 -11.59 10.61 -18.81
N LEU A 325 -12.49 10.12 -17.96
CA LEU A 325 -13.38 10.97 -17.15
C LEU A 325 -12.62 11.89 -16.19
N LEU A 326 -11.56 11.40 -15.52
CA LEU A 326 -10.73 12.23 -14.63
C LEU A 326 -9.91 13.30 -15.38
N LYS A 327 -9.52 13.04 -16.64
CA LYS A 327 -8.92 14.07 -17.51
C LYS A 327 -9.95 15.14 -17.86
N THR A 328 -11.15 14.76 -18.30
CA THR A 328 -12.24 15.71 -18.59
C THR A 328 -12.64 16.54 -17.36
N LEU A 329 -12.71 15.94 -16.16
CA LEU A 329 -12.97 16.67 -14.90
C LEU A 329 -11.80 17.60 -14.47
N SER A 330 -10.61 17.42 -15.02
CA SER A 330 -9.43 18.28 -14.79
C SER A 330 -9.30 19.42 -15.80
N GLU A 331 -10.00 19.35 -16.93
CA GLU A 331 -9.92 20.30 -18.02
C GLU A 331 -10.93 21.45 -17.82
N LYS A 332 -10.42 22.67 -17.71
CA LYS A 332 -11.28 23.87 -17.62
C LYS A 332 -11.98 24.08 -18.96
N SER A 333 -13.28 23.87 -18.98
CA SER A 333 -14.16 24.02 -20.15
C SER A 333 -14.03 25.40 -20.82
N CYS A 334 -13.19 25.49 -21.86
CA CYS A 334 -12.95 26.73 -22.60
C CYS A 334 -13.85 26.88 -23.83
N ASP A 335 -14.41 25.78 -24.35
CA ASP A 335 -15.30 25.74 -25.51
C ASP A 335 -16.75 25.36 -25.13
N GLN A 336 -17.72 26.18 -25.55
CA GLN A 336 -19.13 26.06 -25.19
C GLN A 336 -19.91 25.11 -26.14
N ARG A 337 -19.51 23.83 -26.25
CA ARG A 337 -20.15 22.86 -27.18
C ARG A 337 -20.50 21.47 -26.62
N SER A 338 -21.05 21.43 -25.40
CA SER A 338 -21.77 20.27 -24.79
C SER A 338 -20.89 19.01 -24.52
N PRO A 339 -21.37 17.90 -23.90
CA PRO A 339 -22.76 17.46 -23.66
C PRO A 339 -23.51 18.11 -22.48
N SER A 340 -24.73 17.63 -22.22
CA SER A 340 -25.74 18.19 -21.31
C SER A 340 -25.72 17.62 -19.89
N VAL A 341 -24.57 17.64 -19.21
CA VAL A 341 -24.44 17.19 -17.81
C VAL A 341 -23.92 18.34 -16.95
N PRO A 342 -24.50 18.63 -15.76
CA PRO A 342 -24.05 19.75 -14.91
C PRO A 342 -22.68 19.46 -14.29
N VAL A 343 -21.61 19.93 -14.94
CA VAL A 343 -20.22 19.67 -14.55
C VAL A 343 -19.91 20.28 -13.18
N ILE A 344 -19.98 19.46 -12.13
CA ILE A 344 -19.46 19.76 -10.80
C ILE A 344 -17.93 19.76 -10.90
N GLN A 345 -17.33 20.92 -11.17
CA GLN A 345 -15.87 21.04 -11.19
C GLN A 345 -15.32 20.88 -9.75
N PRO A 346 -14.37 19.95 -9.52
CA PRO A 346 -13.76 19.80 -8.20
C PRO A 346 -13.07 21.07 -7.73
N ARG A 347 -13.15 21.37 -6.43
CA ARG A 347 -12.35 22.44 -5.81
C ARG A 347 -10.84 22.23 -6.00
N ASP A 348 -10.44 20.97 -6.10
CA ASP A 348 -9.08 20.50 -6.39
C ASP A 348 -9.15 19.22 -7.24
N PRO A 349 -9.08 19.31 -8.58
CA PRO A 349 -9.19 18.15 -9.46
C PRO A 349 -7.99 17.20 -9.37
N LEU A 350 -6.81 17.72 -9.00
CA LEU A 350 -5.58 16.93 -8.86
C LEU A 350 -5.64 16.06 -7.60
N GLY A 351 -5.97 16.66 -6.45
CA GLY A 351 -6.18 15.91 -5.21
C GLY A 351 -7.38 14.99 -5.26
N PHE A 352 -8.48 15.37 -5.94
CA PHE A 352 -9.60 14.45 -6.18
C PHE A 352 -9.15 13.22 -6.99
N SER A 353 -8.38 13.41 -8.07
CA SER A 353 -7.84 12.30 -8.87
C SER A 353 -6.95 11.36 -8.06
N TRP A 354 -6.06 11.91 -7.22
CA TRP A 354 -5.25 11.13 -6.29
C TRP A 354 -6.08 10.37 -5.25
N TRP A 355 -7.10 11.03 -4.69
CA TRP A 355 -7.96 10.47 -3.67
C TRP A 355 -8.81 9.32 -4.21
N ILE A 356 -9.50 9.51 -5.34
CA ILE A 356 -10.40 8.49 -5.88
C ILE A 356 -9.65 7.26 -6.39
N ILE A 357 -8.51 7.43 -7.06
CA ILE A 357 -7.72 6.28 -7.55
C ILE A 357 -7.18 5.43 -6.40
N THR A 358 -6.76 6.04 -5.28
CA THR A 358 -6.27 5.28 -4.12
C THR A 358 -7.38 4.41 -3.51
N HIS A 359 -8.61 4.91 -3.48
CA HIS A 359 -9.75 4.16 -2.95
C HIS A 359 -10.30 3.13 -3.95
N VAL A 360 -10.41 3.47 -5.23
CA VAL A 360 -10.83 2.55 -6.29
C VAL A 360 -9.82 1.41 -6.47
N ALA A 361 -8.52 1.67 -6.35
CA ALA A 361 -7.50 0.62 -6.33
C ALA A 361 -7.72 -0.37 -5.19
N SER A 362 -8.15 0.10 -4.01
CA SER A 362 -8.47 -0.79 -2.89
C SER A 362 -9.66 -1.73 -3.16
N PHE A 363 -10.52 -1.45 -4.14
CA PHE A 363 -11.64 -2.34 -4.48
C PHE A 363 -11.22 -3.59 -5.24
N TYR A 364 -10.06 -3.58 -5.92
CA TYR A 364 -9.49 -4.77 -6.57
C TYR A 364 -9.12 -5.89 -5.57
N GLN A 365 -9.12 -5.62 -4.26
CA GLN A 365 -8.96 -6.65 -3.22
C GLN A 365 -10.19 -7.57 -3.07
N PHE A 366 -11.35 -7.20 -3.63
CA PHE A 366 -12.56 -8.01 -3.53
C PHE A 366 -12.72 -8.92 -4.75
N ASP A 367 -13.06 -10.19 -4.49
CA ASP A 367 -13.34 -11.16 -5.54
C ASP A 367 -14.78 -11.04 -6.08
N ARG A 368 -15.16 -11.95 -6.99
CA ARG A 368 -16.50 -12.03 -7.58
C ARG A 368 -17.61 -12.48 -6.60
N HIS A 369 -17.25 -12.86 -5.39
CA HIS A 369 -18.15 -13.17 -4.27
C HIS A 369 -18.19 -12.05 -3.21
N GLY A 370 -17.37 -11.00 -3.37
CA GLY A 370 -17.22 -9.91 -2.40
C GLY A 370 -16.32 -10.27 -1.22
N ALA A 371 -15.61 -11.41 -1.27
CA ALA A 371 -14.63 -11.80 -0.27
C ALA A 371 -13.27 -11.11 -0.54
N PRO A 372 -12.47 -10.80 0.51
CA PRO A 372 -11.14 -10.24 0.34
C PRO A 372 -10.15 -11.31 -0.16
N ASP A 373 -9.66 -11.17 -1.39
CA ASP A 373 -8.66 -12.02 -2.03
C ASP A 373 -7.29 -11.31 -2.08
N ASN A 374 -6.43 -11.63 -1.11
CA ASN A 374 -5.07 -11.10 -1.02
C ASN A 374 -4.09 -11.73 -2.04
N MET A 375 -4.51 -12.71 -2.84
CA MET A 375 -3.67 -13.45 -3.79
C MET A 375 -3.88 -13.01 -5.25
N ARG A 376 -4.97 -12.28 -5.54
CA ARG A 376 -5.27 -11.75 -6.88
C ARG A 376 -4.23 -10.71 -7.31
N HIS A 377 -3.69 -10.86 -8.53
CA HIS A 377 -2.94 -9.79 -9.17
C HIS A 377 -3.90 -8.62 -9.46
N MET A 378 -3.71 -7.50 -8.77
CA MET A 378 -4.46 -6.27 -8.99
C MET A 378 -3.96 -5.61 -10.28
N GLU A 379 -4.85 -5.09 -11.13
CA GLU A 379 -4.42 -4.36 -12.33
C GLU A 379 -4.04 -2.93 -11.95
N SER A 380 -2.86 -2.50 -12.39
CA SER A 380 -2.28 -1.21 -12.00
C SER A 380 -2.61 -0.09 -12.99
N ASN A 381 -2.70 1.14 -12.46
CA ASN A 381 -2.92 2.34 -13.26
C ASN A 381 -1.70 3.27 -13.21
N TRP A 382 -0.49 2.68 -13.23
CA TRP A 382 0.74 3.45 -13.06
C TRP A 382 0.94 4.52 -14.14
N ASN A 383 0.52 4.26 -15.39
CA ASN A 383 0.68 5.22 -16.48
C ASN A 383 0.02 6.58 -16.17
N PHE A 384 -1.21 6.58 -15.66
CA PHE A 384 -1.90 7.81 -15.27
C PHE A 384 -1.37 8.37 -13.94
N VAL A 385 -1.00 7.51 -12.98
CA VAL A 385 -0.35 7.97 -11.74
C VAL A 385 1.00 8.64 -12.00
N GLU A 386 1.74 8.23 -13.04
CA GLU A 386 2.93 8.95 -13.50
C GLU A 386 2.60 10.31 -14.13
N GLU A 387 1.49 10.46 -14.86
CA GLU A 387 1.00 11.77 -15.29
C GLU A 387 0.63 12.66 -14.10
N LEU A 388 -0.13 12.13 -13.12
CA LEU A 388 -0.50 12.83 -11.90
C LEU A 388 0.74 13.25 -11.09
N LEU A 389 1.75 12.38 -10.96
CA LEU A 389 3.03 12.71 -10.32
C LEU A 389 3.76 13.84 -11.04
N LYS A 390 3.85 13.81 -12.37
CA LYS A 390 4.50 14.86 -13.18
C LYS A 390 3.81 16.22 -12.98
N LYS A 391 2.48 16.26 -12.90
CA LYS A 391 1.71 17.47 -12.51
C LYS A 391 1.99 17.86 -11.05
N SER A 392 1.97 16.89 -10.13
CA SER A 392 2.13 17.10 -8.68
C SER A 392 3.47 17.70 -8.25
N VAL A 393 4.52 17.53 -9.06
CA VAL A 393 5.87 18.07 -8.81
C VAL A 393 6.24 19.24 -9.72
N ASN A 394 5.31 19.74 -10.53
CA ASN A 394 5.56 20.87 -11.43
C ASN A 394 5.64 22.18 -10.63
N VAL A 395 6.78 22.87 -10.75
CA VAL A 395 7.03 24.13 -10.03
C VAL A 395 6.12 25.27 -10.51
N GLN A 396 5.60 25.18 -11.75
CA GLN A 396 4.69 26.19 -12.30
C GLN A 396 3.29 26.18 -11.64
N ASP A 397 2.85 25.03 -11.11
CA ASP A 397 1.50 24.85 -10.58
C ASP A 397 1.34 25.27 -9.10
N GLY A 398 2.42 25.71 -8.45
CA GLY A 398 2.37 26.39 -7.13
C GLY A 398 1.88 25.55 -5.95
N ILE A 399 1.89 24.22 -6.09
CA ILE A 399 1.29 23.26 -5.14
C ILE A 399 1.90 23.38 -3.73
N LEU A 400 1.03 23.38 -2.70
CA LEU A 400 1.45 23.49 -1.30
C LEU A 400 2.04 22.18 -0.77
N GLU A 401 3.01 22.27 0.14
CA GLU A 401 3.62 21.11 0.83
C GLU A 401 2.57 20.20 1.50
N GLU A 402 1.47 20.76 2.03
CA GLU A 402 0.35 19.98 2.59
C GLU A 402 -0.36 19.09 1.55
N GLN A 403 -0.54 19.62 0.34
CA GLN A 403 -1.16 18.90 -0.79
C GLN A 403 -0.19 17.85 -1.34
N LEU A 404 1.09 18.21 -1.53
CA LEU A 404 2.13 17.27 -1.97
C LEU A 404 2.27 16.09 -0.99
N ARG A 405 2.20 16.32 0.33
CA ARG A 405 2.16 15.21 1.31
C ARG A 405 0.98 14.28 1.09
N MET A 406 -0.22 14.81 0.82
CA MET A 406 -1.41 13.98 0.54
C MET A 406 -1.18 13.12 -0.71
N TYR A 407 -0.70 13.73 -1.80
CA TYR A 407 -0.47 13.05 -3.07
C TYR A 407 0.58 11.94 -2.94
N LEU A 408 1.63 12.16 -2.16
CA LEU A 408 2.64 11.15 -1.86
C LEU A 408 2.14 10.06 -0.91
N HIS A 409 1.24 10.38 0.03
CA HIS A 409 0.62 9.38 0.92
C HIS A 409 -0.34 8.46 0.15
N CYS A 410 -1.08 9.02 -0.82
CA CYS A 410 -1.84 8.28 -1.83
C CYS A 410 -0.91 7.37 -2.64
N CYS A 411 0.18 7.90 -3.20
CA CYS A 411 1.16 7.15 -3.97
C CYS A 411 1.81 6.00 -3.19
N LEU A 412 2.20 6.23 -1.93
CA LEU A 412 2.75 5.20 -1.02
C LEU A 412 1.77 4.04 -0.78
N THR A 413 0.47 4.34 -0.74
CA THR A 413 -0.59 3.34 -0.56
C THR A 413 -0.86 2.56 -1.85
N LEU A 414 -0.75 3.20 -3.02
CA LEU A 414 -0.76 2.49 -4.30
C LEU A 414 0.44 1.53 -4.46
N CYS A 415 1.61 1.86 -3.86
CA CYS A 415 2.74 0.93 -3.79
C CYS A 415 2.51 -0.31 -2.90
N ASP A 416 1.52 -0.30 -2.00
CA ASP A 416 1.09 -1.50 -1.29
C ASP A 416 0.28 -2.42 -2.20
N PHE A 417 -0.72 -1.89 -2.91
CA PHE A 417 -1.60 -2.63 -3.81
C PHE A 417 -0.90 -3.16 -5.07
N TRP A 418 -0.19 -2.32 -5.82
CA TRP A 418 0.30 -2.65 -7.17
C TRP A 418 1.75 -3.15 -7.21
N GLU A 419 2.16 -3.73 -8.32
CA GLU A 419 3.54 -4.13 -8.60
C GLU A 419 4.50 -2.92 -8.60
N PRO A 420 5.80 -3.11 -8.29
CA PRO A 420 6.70 -1.99 -8.00
C PRO A 420 7.20 -1.25 -9.25
N ASN A 421 6.81 0.02 -9.39
CA ASN A 421 7.21 0.90 -10.48
C ASN A 421 8.43 1.80 -10.12
N ILE A 422 9.49 1.74 -10.93
CA ILE A 422 10.76 2.48 -10.76
C ILE A 422 10.71 3.91 -11.35
N ALA A 423 9.82 4.16 -12.32
CA ALA A 423 9.60 5.48 -12.89
C ALA A 423 8.94 6.44 -11.88
N VAL A 424 8.03 5.97 -11.01
CA VAL A 424 7.51 6.72 -9.86
C VAL A 424 8.64 7.30 -9.00
N VAL A 425 9.58 6.44 -8.57
CA VAL A 425 10.77 6.84 -7.81
C VAL A 425 11.64 7.82 -8.60
N THR A 426 11.72 7.67 -9.92
CA THR A 426 12.51 8.54 -10.80
C THR A 426 11.92 9.94 -10.92
N ILE A 427 10.61 10.07 -11.16
CA ILE A 427 9.90 11.36 -11.26
C ILE A 427 10.06 12.16 -9.97
N LEU A 428 9.85 11.50 -8.82
CA LEU A 428 10.05 12.11 -7.51
C LEU A 428 11.52 12.48 -7.27
N TRP A 429 12.46 11.62 -7.66
CA TRP A 429 13.88 11.92 -7.52
C TRP A 429 14.32 13.10 -8.39
N GLU A 430 13.78 13.28 -9.59
CA GLU A 430 14.09 14.45 -10.44
C GLU A 430 13.57 15.78 -9.87
N TYR A 431 12.53 15.75 -9.03
CA TYR A 431 12.10 16.89 -8.23
C TYR A 431 12.98 17.10 -6.99
N TYR A 432 13.14 16.06 -6.16
CA TYR A 432 13.84 16.19 -4.89
C TYR A 432 15.34 16.43 -5.04
N SER A 433 16.00 15.84 -6.04
CA SER A 433 17.44 16.07 -6.31
C SER A 433 17.79 17.53 -6.59
N LYS A 434 16.86 18.28 -7.21
CA LYS A 434 16.97 19.74 -7.39
C LYS A 434 16.75 20.48 -6.07
N ASN A 435 15.71 20.08 -5.33
CA ASN A 435 15.21 20.75 -4.13
C ASN A 435 15.86 20.30 -2.80
N LEU A 436 16.93 19.50 -2.81
CA LEU A 436 17.53 18.92 -1.59
C LEU A 436 17.78 19.90 -0.43
N ASN A 437 18.13 21.16 -0.74
CA ASN A 437 18.43 22.19 0.26
C ASN A 437 17.20 22.74 1.00
N ASN A 438 15.97 22.35 0.61
CA ASN A 438 14.72 22.80 1.20
C ASN A 438 14.34 22.00 2.46
N SER A 439 13.60 22.61 3.38
CA SER A 439 13.18 21.99 4.65
C SER A 439 11.92 21.11 4.55
N PHE A 440 11.12 21.23 3.48
CA PHE A 440 9.86 20.50 3.28
C PHE A 440 8.91 20.60 4.51
N SER A 441 8.82 21.80 5.09
CA SER A 441 8.09 22.11 6.32
C SER A 441 6.80 22.88 6.05
N ILE A 442 5.70 22.49 6.68
CA ILE A 442 4.42 23.23 6.68
C ILE A 442 4.49 24.38 7.70
N SER A 443 4.09 25.58 7.30
CA SER A 443 4.27 26.82 8.08
C SER A 443 3.43 26.93 9.36
N TRP A 444 2.30 26.22 9.45
CA TRP A 444 1.43 26.19 10.64
C TRP A 444 1.60 24.95 11.53
N LEU A 445 2.44 23.98 11.16
CA LEU A 445 2.76 22.88 12.07
C LEU A 445 3.65 23.42 13.21
N PRO A 446 3.34 23.10 14.48
CA PRO A 446 4.11 23.63 15.61
C PRO A 446 5.57 23.16 15.58
N LEU A 447 6.43 23.91 16.30
CA LEU A 447 7.90 23.89 16.29
C LEU A 447 8.62 22.53 16.26
N LYS A 448 7.97 21.40 16.57
CA LYS A 448 8.49 20.05 16.26
C LYS A 448 8.93 19.90 14.80
N GLY A 449 8.22 20.52 13.84
CA GLY A 449 8.58 20.51 12.42
C GLY A 449 9.86 21.29 12.07
N LEU A 450 10.25 22.26 12.90
CA LEU A 450 11.52 22.99 12.83
C LEU A 450 12.63 22.30 13.62
N VAL A 451 12.28 21.60 14.71
CA VAL A 451 13.21 20.82 15.56
C VAL A 451 13.39 19.39 15.04
N ASN A 452 13.46 19.25 13.71
CA ASN A 452 13.95 18.01 13.06
C ASN A 452 15.49 18.01 12.91
N ILE A 453 16.19 18.86 13.66
CA ILE A 453 17.64 18.80 13.87
C ILE A 453 17.97 17.39 14.39
N VAL A 454 18.89 16.68 13.73
CA VAL A 454 19.35 15.36 14.16
C VAL A 454 19.86 15.43 15.60
N LYS A 455 19.13 14.80 16.53
CA LYS A 455 19.46 14.84 17.97
C LYS A 455 20.62 13.91 18.27
N SER A 456 20.49 12.64 17.87
CA SER A 456 21.47 11.57 18.01
C SER A 456 21.62 10.78 16.69
N PRO A 457 22.69 9.99 16.52
CA PRO A 457 22.80 9.01 15.43
C PRO A 457 21.58 8.07 15.36
N LEU A 458 21.09 7.55 16.51
CA LEU A 458 19.85 6.76 16.58
C LEU A 458 18.67 7.44 15.89
N SER A 459 18.45 8.74 16.11
CA SER A 459 17.29 9.43 15.52
C SER A 459 17.30 9.44 13.98
N MET A 460 18.46 9.23 13.34
CA MET A 460 18.55 9.00 11.90
C MET A 460 18.15 7.57 11.52
N LEU A 461 18.60 6.59 12.31
CA LEU A 461 18.30 5.17 12.10
C LEU A 461 16.85 4.81 12.43
N GLU A 462 16.24 5.42 13.45
CA GLU A 462 14.81 5.30 13.79
C GLU A 462 13.92 5.81 12.64
N MET A 463 14.28 6.94 12.04
CA MET A 463 13.60 7.48 10.86
C MET A 463 13.72 6.52 9.67
N VAL A 464 14.91 5.96 9.41
CA VAL A 464 15.12 4.95 8.36
C VAL A 464 14.35 3.66 8.63
N LYS A 465 14.33 3.16 9.87
CA LYS A 465 13.54 1.99 10.30
C LYS A 465 12.06 2.22 10.07
N THR A 466 11.54 3.40 10.43
CA THR A 466 10.14 3.82 10.21
C THR A 466 9.82 3.84 8.72
N CYS A 467 10.65 4.47 7.88
CA CYS A 467 10.48 4.47 6.42
C CYS A 467 10.59 3.06 5.79
N CYS A 468 11.25 2.12 6.48
CA CYS A 468 11.38 0.73 6.07
C CYS A 468 10.29 -0.19 6.61
N CYS A 469 9.33 0.28 7.42
CA CYS A 469 8.25 -0.55 7.95
C CYS A 469 7.19 -0.85 6.89
N ASP A 470 6.73 -2.10 6.83
CA ASP A 470 5.68 -2.50 5.88
C ASP A 470 4.30 -1.97 6.31
N LYS A 471 4.07 -1.82 7.62
CA LYS A 471 2.87 -1.17 8.18
C LYS A 471 3.01 0.35 8.05
N GLN A 472 2.04 1.00 7.40
CA GLN A 472 1.93 2.46 7.42
C GLN A 472 1.47 2.94 8.82
N ASP A 473 2.08 4.02 9.31
CA ASP A 473 1.64 4.74 10.49
C ASP A 473 0.45 5.66 10.12
N PRO A 474 -0.74 5.54 10.78
CA PRO A 474 -1.88 6.42 10.53
C PRO A 474 -1.60 7.92 10.72
N ASP A 475 -0.58 8.28 11.51
CA ASP A 475 -0.17 9.66 11.75
C ASP A 475 1.02 10.12 10.86
N LEU A 476 1.51 9.28 9.93
CA LEU A 476 2.66 9.58 9.07
C LEU A 476 2.50 10.92 8.33
N TYR A 477 1.30 11.22 7.85
CA TYR A 477 0.96 12.51 7.22
C TYR A 477 1.26 13.72 8.13
N LYS A 478 0.97 13.59 9.43
CA LYS A 478 1.09 14.65 10.44
C LYS A 478 2.52 14.74 10.98
N SER A 479 3.25 13.64 11.05
CA SER A 479 4.62 13.60 11.57
C SER A 479 5.70 13.98 10.54
N SER A 480 5.48 13.66 9.26
CA SER A 480 6.56 13.53 8.27
C SER A 480 6.49 14.56 7.14
N SER A 481 7.63 14.92 6.57
CA SER A 481 7.68 15.80 5.38
C SER A 481 7.36 15.05 4.09
N SER A 482 7.03 15.79 3.03
CA SER A 482 6.89 15.24 1.68
C SER A 482 8.12 14.43 1.26
N TYR A 483 9.31 14.92 1.61
CA TYR A 483 10.58 14.20 1.40
C TYR A 483 10.67 12.89 2.19
N THR A 484 10.26 12.85 3.46
CA THR A 484 10.22 11.61 4.25
C THR A 484 9.22 10.61 3.66
N ILE A 485 8.05 11.04 3.18
CA ILE A 485 7.10 10.15 2.50
C ILE A 485 7.69 9.62 1.18
N PHE A 486 8.46 10.43 0.44
CA PHE A 486 9.26 9.94 -0.70
C PHE A 486 10.30 8.88 -0.30
N LEU A 487 10.96 9.02 0.86
CA LEU A 487 11.86 7.98 1.37
C LEU A 487 11.10 6.67 1.69
N CYS A 488 9.88 6.74 2.22
CA CYS A 488 9.01 5.56 2.38
C CYS A 488 8.68 4.90 1.02
N ILE A 489 8.33 5.70 0.00
CA ILE A 489 8.05 5.19 -1.37
C ILE A 489 9.29 4.52 -1.96
N LEU A 490 10.45 5.18 -1.87
CA LEU A 490 11.74 4.67 -2.34
C LEU A 490 12.08 3.33 -1.67
N ALA A 491 11.95 3.23 -0.35
CA ALA A 491 12.21 1.99 0.38
C ALA A 491 11.24 0.87 -0.03
N LYS A 492 9.92 1.15 -0.07
CA LYS A 492 8.89 0.17 -0.42
C LYS A 492 9.04 -0.34 -1.86
N VAL A 493 9.27 0.56 -2.82
CA VAL A 493 9.52 0.19 -4.23
C VAL A 493 10.80 -0.61 -4.38
N VAL A 494 11.93 -0.19 -3.80
CA VAL A 494 13.20 -0.94 -3.93
C VAL A 494 13.10 -2.33 -3.29
N LYS A 495 12.55 -2.44 -2.06
CA LYS A 495 12.32 -3.74 -1.40
C LYS A 495 11.46 -4.67 -2.25
N LYS A 496 10.29 -4.20 -2.71
CA LYS A 496 9.32 -5.00 -3.49
C LYS A 496 9.89 -5.36 -4.87
N ALA A 497 10.61 -4.45 -5.52
CA ALA A 497 11.26 -4.71 -6.81
C ALA A 497 12.43 -5.70 -6.71
N THR A 498 13.28 -5.59 -5.68
CA THR A 498 14.41 -6.52 -5.49
C THR A 498 13.95 -7.90 -5.05
N LYS A 499 12.86 -8.01 -4.29
CA LYS A 499 12.22 -9.30 -3.98
C LYS A 499 11.71 -10.03 -5.23
N ASN A 500 11.15 -9.30 -6.19
CA ASN A 500 10.54 -9.88 -7.39
C ASN A 500 11.55 -10.11 -8.53
N ASN A 501 12.44 -9.16 -8.78
CA ASN A 501 13.28 -9.07 -9.99
C ASN A 501 14.80 -9.08 -9.69
N GLY A 502 15.20 -9.50 -8.48
CA GLY A 502 16.61 -9.59 -8.06
C GLY A 502 17.31 -8.22 -7.96
N PRO A 503 18.65 -8.14 -8.11
CA PRO A 503 19.41 -6.91 -7.88
C PRO A 503 19.32 -5.88 -9.02
N HIS A 504 18.64 -6.15 -10.13
CA HIS A 504 18.61 -5.25 -11.29
C HIS A 504 17.88 -3.91 -11.04
N PRO A 505 16.66 -3.88 -10.43
CA PRO A 505 15.99 -2.63 -10.05
C PRO A 505 16.85 -1.71 -9.17
N TRP A 506 17.56 -2.28 -8.18
CA TRP A 506 18.48 -1.53 -7.33
C TRP A 506 19.56 -0.83 -8.17
N LYS A 507 20.22 -1.55 -9.10
CA LYS A 507 21.26 -0.97 -9.96
C LYS A 507 20.74 0.20 -10.82
N GLN A 508 19.49 0.14 -11.30
CA GLN A 508 18.86 1.24 -12.05
C GLN A 508 18.61 2.48 -11.16
N VAL A 509 18.07 2.29 -9.95
CA VAL A 509 17.83 3.37 -8.97
C VAL A 509 19.15 3.98 -8.51
N LYS A 510 20.13 3.16 -8.13
CA LYS A 510 21.50 3.54 -7.76
C LYS A 510 22.14 4.46 -8.80
N GLY A 511 22.11 4.07 -10.09
CA GLY A 511 22.65 4.89 -11.18
C GLY A 511 21.98 6.26 -11.31
N ARG A 512 20.65 6.31 -11.18
CA ARG A 512 19.86 7.58 -11.23
C ARG A 512 20.09 8.48 -10.02
N ILE A 513 20.38 7.91 -8.83
CA ILE A 513 20.71 8.67 -7.62
C ILE A 513 22.16 9.16 -7.65
N TYR A 514 23.13 8.25 -7.78
CA TYR A 514 24.55 8.57 -7.65
C TYR A 514 25.04 9.58 -8.70
N SER A 515 24.45 9.58 -9.91
CA SER A 515 24.78 10.54 -10.99
C SER A 515 24.40 12.00 -10.69
N LYS A 516 23.53 12.28 -9.71
CA LYS A 516 23.24 13.65 -9.25
C LYS A 516 24.26 14.17 -8.24
N PHE A 517 25.09 13.30 -7.66
CA PHE A 517 26.09 13.66 -6.66
C PHE A 517 27.50 13.68 -7.27
N HIS A 518 27.83 14.83 -7.85
CA HIS A 518 29.17 15.21 -8.30
C HIS A 518 29.74 16.32 -7.39
N GLN A 519 31.06 16.55 -7.43
CA GLN A 519 31.77 17.49 -6.55
C GLN A 519 31.04 18.83 -6.37
N LYS A 520 30.78 19.57 -7.47
CA LYS A 520 30.06 20.85 -7.42
C LYS A 520 28.71 20.77 -6.69
N ARG A 521 27.96 19.66 -6.79
CA ARG A 521 26.67 19.51 -6.09
C ARG A 521 26.84 19.27 -4.60
N MET A 522 27.89 18.54 -4.18
CA MET A 522 28.23 18.39 -2.76
C MET A 522 28.65 19.74 -2.16
N GLU A 523 29.43 20.54 -2.91
CA GLU A 523 29.85 21.89 -2.52
C GLU A 523 28.71 22.93 -2.44
N GLU A 524 27.54 22.62 -3.01
CA GLU A 524 26.31 23.45 -3.01
C GLU A 524 25.30 23.07 -1.92
N LEU A 525 25.54 22.00 -1.14
CA LEU A 525 24.59 21.59 -0.11
C LEU A 525 24.56 22.58 1.08
N THR A 526 23.35 22.92 1.53
CA THR A 526 23.14 23.54 2.85
C THR A 526 23.24 22.48 3.95
N GLU A 527 23.22 22.87 5.22
CA GLU A 527 23.11 21.91 6.34
C GLU A 527 21.84 21.05 6.21
N VAL A 528 20.71 21.65 5.80
CA VAL A 528 19.46 20.94 5.48
C VAL A 528 19.65 19.98 4.29
N GLY A 529 20.34 20.40 3.24
CA GLY A 529 20.68 19.54 2.09
C GLY A 529 21.58 18.37 2.46
N LEU A 530 22.52 18.57 3.38
CA LEU A 530 23.39 17.55 3.92
C LEU A 530 22.64 16.58 4.84
N GLN A 531 21.64 17.04 5.59
CA GLN A 531 20.76 16.17 6.37
C GLN A 531 19.90 15.30 5.45
N ASN A 532 19.30 15.90 4.42
CA ASN A 532 18.53 15.17 3.42
C ASN A 532 19.41 14.14 2.68
N PHE A 533 20.66 14.49 2.34
CA PHE A 533 21.66 13.56 1.83
C PHE A 533 21.89 12.36 2.76
N PHE A 534 22.15 12.58 4.06
CA PHE A 534 22.34 11.46 5.00
C PHE A 534 21.08 10.61 5.15
N ASN A 535 19.90 11.23 5.26
CA ASN A 535 18.61 10.53 5.33
C ASN A 535 18.41 9.59 4.13
N LEU A 536 18.74 10.07 2.92
CA LEU A 536 18.69 9.27 1.69
C LEU A 536 19.69 8.11 1.72
N PHE A 537 20.98 8.38 1.94
CA PHE A 537 22.00 7.33 1.82
C PHE A 537 21.92 6.30 2.95
N LEU A 538 21.50 6.68 4.17
CA LEU A 538 21.19 5.70 5.22
C LEU A 538 19.99 4.82 4.83
N LEU A 539 18.93 5.39 4.22
CA LEU A 539 17.81 4.59 3.72
C LEU A 539 18.25 3.61 2.62
N LEU A 540 19.08 4.05 1.66
CA LEU A 540 19.63 3.19 0.62
C LEU A 540 20.48 2.05 1.21
N ALA A 541 21.31 2.35 2.21
CA ALA A 541 22.12 1.37 2.92
C ALA A 541 21.31 0.38 3.78
N ALA A 542 20.11 0.77 4.21
CA ALA A 542 19.18 -0.12 4.88
C ALA A 542 18.54 -1.12 3.89
N VAL A 543 18.05 -0.65 2.73
CA VAL A 543 17.32 -1.48 1.74
C VAL A 543 18.19 -2.21 0.71
N ALA A 544 19.50 -1.91 0.64
CA ALA A 544 20.43 -2.50 -0.31
C ALA A 544 21.79 -2.88 0.34
N GLU A 545 22.82 -3.00 -0.50
CA GLU A 545 24.20 -3.36 -0.13
C GLU A 545 24.87 -2.22 0.67
N LEU A 546 24.88 -2.34 2.01
CA LEU A 546 25.41 -1.32 2.94
C LEU A 546 26.84 -0.89 2.61
N GLU A 547 27.73 -1.82 2.26
CA GLU A 547 29.16 -1.53 2.06
C GLU A 547 29.43 -0.66 0.82
N ASP A 548 28.75 -0.94 -0.29
CA ASP A 548 28.79 -0.13 -1.51
C ASP A 548 28.24 1.29 -1.27
N VAL A 549 27.13 1.40 -0.52
CA VAL A 549 26.52 2.69 -0.20
C VAL A 549 27.40 3.50 0.75
N ALA A 550 27.94 2.87 1.80
CA ALA A 550 28.83 3.52 2.78
C ALA A 550 30.15 3.96 2.15
N SER A 551 30.78 3.11 1.32
CA SER A 551 31.98 3.46 0.56
C SER A 551 31.73 4.68 -0.34
N ARG A 552 30.59 4.70 -1.07
CA ARG A 552 30.24 5.86 -1.90
C ARG A 552 29.97 7.13 -1.08
N VAL A 553 29.39 7.03 0.11
CA VAL A 553 29.25 8.18 1.02
C VAL A 553 30.62 8.70 1.46
N LEU A 554 31.56 7.81 1.81
CA LEU A 554 32.92 8.22 2.18
C LEU A 554 33.64 8.96 1.06
N ASP A 555 33.41 8.61 -0.20
CA ASP A 555 33.93 9.36 -1.36
C ASP A 555 33.27 10.74 -1.47
N LEU A 556 31.93 10.78 -1.43
CA LEU A 556 31.15 12.00 -1.65
C LEU A 556 31.38 13.05 -0.55
N LEU A 557 31.58 12.62 0.69
CA LEU A 557 31.94 13.51 1.80
C LEU A 557 33.31 14.18 1.59
N ASN A 558 34.26 13.54 0.89
CA ASN A 558 35.56 14.15 0.59
C ASN A 558 35.46 15.39 -0.33
N PHE A 559 34.33 15.58 -1.03
CA PHE A 559 34.05 16.77 -1.84
C PHE A 559 33.45 17.95 -1.05
N LEU A 560 33.18 17.80 0.25
CA LEU A 560 32.67 18.90 1.06
C LEU A 560 33.78 19.91 1.39
N LYS A 561 33.44 21.21 1.33
CA LYS A 561 34.37 22.31 1.66
C LYS A 561 34.88 22.15 3.11
N PRO A 562 36.15 22.44 3.42
CA PRO A 562 36.74 22.17 4.74
C PRO A 562 35.95 22.72 5.94
N ALA A 563 35.26 23.86 5.80
CA ALA A 563 34.38 24.41 6.84
C ALA A 563 33.28 23.40 7.29
N PHE A 564 32.70 22.64 6.36
CA PHE A 564 31.65 21.66 6.65
C PHE A 564 32.17 20.48 7.47
N MET A 565 33.47 20.15 7.43
CA MET A 565 34.08 19.07 8.22
C MET A 565 34.00 19.30 9.74
N THR A 566 33.66 20.53 10.15
CA THR A 566 33.42 20.90 11.56
C THR A 566 31.94 20.87 11.96
N LEU A 567 31.02 20.48 11.06
CA LEU A 567 29.59 20.37 11.38
C LEU A 567 29.28 19.11 12.20
N PRO A 568 28.59 19.23 13.35
CA PRO A 568 28.06 18.10 14.12
C PRO A 568 27.29 17.06 13.30
N LEU A 569 26.62 17.51 12.24
CA LEU A 569 25.81 16.67 11.35
C LEU A 569 26.64 15.61 10.60
N ILE A 570 27.88 15.91 10.18
CA ILE A 570 28.73 14.91 9.50
C ILE A 570 29.10 13.79 10.46
N TRP A 571 29.48 14.14 11.70
CA TRP A 571 29.87 13.19 12.73
C TRP A 571 28.69 12.30 13.13
N LYS A 572 27.49 12.87 13.27
CA LYS A 572 26.25 12.10 13.50
C LYS A 572 25.93 11.15 12.33
N GLY A 573 26.06 11.62 11.09
CA GLY A 573 25.82 10.81 9.90
C GLY A 573 26.82 9.66 9.74
N GLN A 574 28.13 9.91 9.96
CA GLN A 574 29.17 8.87 9.95
C GLN A 574 28.98 7.84 11.07
N MET A 575 28.61 8.29 12.26
CA MET A 575 28.28 7.38 13.37
C MET A 575 27.03 6.53 13.07
N ALA A 576 25.99 7.10 12.43
CA ALA A 576 24.81 6.34 12.02
C ALA A 576 25.15 5.21 11.02
N PHE A 577 26.17 5.37 10.16
CA PHE A 577 26.68 4.25 9.34
C PHE A 577 27.38 3.18 10.19
N LEU A 578 28.25 3.56 11.12
CA LEU A 578 28.91 2.60 12.04
C LEU A 578 27.89 1.78 12.86
N LEU A 579 26.84 2.43 13.34
CA LEU A 579 25.73 1.78 14.04
C LEU A 579 24.93 0.86 13.11
N MET A 580 24.68 1.24 11.86
CA MET A 580 24.00 0.36 10.90
C MET A 580 24.83 -0.89 10.53
N TYR A 581 26.15 -0.77 10.43
CA TYR A 581 27.06 -1.93 10.33
C TYR A 581 26.94 -2.82 11.57
N THR A 582 26.91 -2.21 12.75
CA THR A 582 26.78 -2.91 14.04
C THR A 582 25.46 -3.68 14.14
N GLU A 583 24.33 -3.05 13.80
CA GLU A 583 23.01 -3.69 13.75
C GLU A 583 22.94 -4.85 12.74
N LYS A 584 23.63 -4.71 11.59
CA LYS A 584 23.75 -5.79 10.59
C LYS A 584 24.86 -6.82 10.91
N ASN A 585 25.57 -6.69 12.04
CA ASN A 585 26.70 -7.54 12.47
C ASN A 585 27.82 -7.66 11.42
N LEU A 586 28.20 -6.55 10.80
CA LEU A 586 29.28 -6.45 9.80
C LEU A 586 30.53 -5.77 10.40
N ASP A 587 31.71 -6.03 9.82
CA ASP A 587 32.98 -5.45 10.32
C ASP A 587 33.01 -3.93 10.12
N ILE A 588 33.20 -3.19 11.22
CA ILE A 588 33.24 -1.72 11.19
C ILE A 588 34.62 -1.16 10.85
N GLY A 589 35.64 -2.00 10.64
CA GLY A 589 37.05 -1.62 10.71
C GLY A 589 37.46 -0.50 9.76
N VAL A 590 36.95 -0.49 8.53
CA VAL A 590 37.26 0.56 7.52
C VAL A 590 36.68 1.92 7.91
N LEU A 591 35.43 1.94 8.40
CA LEU A 591 34.77 3.16 8.87
C LEU A 591 35.38 3.64 10.20
N ALA A 592 35.62 2.71 11.12
CA ALA A 592 36.17 2.96 12.45
C ALA A 592 37.56 3.60 12.35
N GLU A 593 38.42 3.11 11.46
CA GLU A 593 39.77 3.64 11.28
C GLU A 593 39.78 5.05 10.66
N LYS A 594 38.97 5.30 9.62
CA LYS A 594 38.84 6.65 9.03
C LYS A 594 38.26 7.66 10.03
N PHE A 595 37.27 7.25 10.83
CA PHE A 595 36.58 8.15 11.76
C PHE A 595 37.36 8.36 13.07
N SER A 596 38.01 7.34 13.61
CA SER A 596 38.88 7.49 14.78
C SER A 596 40.15 8.29 14.45
N GLY A 597 40.64 8.23 13.21
CA GLY A 597 41.65 9.15 12.69
C GLY A 597 41.21 10.61 12.75
N ALA A 598 39.96 10.92 12.35
CA ALA A 598 39.39 12.27 12.46
C ALA A 598 39.21 12.72 13.92
N PHE A 599 38.77 11.82 14.81
CA PHE A 599 38.71 12.07 16.26
C PHE A 599 40.08 12.44 16.85
N ARG A 600 41.15 11.71 16.49
CA ARG A 600 42.51 11.98 17.00
C ARG A 600 43.00 13.39 16.63
N GLU A 601 42.82 13.84 15.38
CA GLU A 601 43.23 15.19 15.00
C GLU A 601 42.38 16.28 15.68
N LYS A 602 41.06 16.05 15.91
CA LYS A 602 40.24 17.00 16.68
C LYS A 602 40.53 16.99 18.19
N ALA A 603 40.93 15.87 18.76
CA ALA A 603 41.42 15.80 20.14
C ALA A 603 42.75 16.56 20.32
N LYS A 604 43.62 16.51 19.30
CA LYS A 604 44.88 17.27 19.22
C LYS A 604 44.64 18.77 19.08
N GLU A 605 43.71 19.21 18.21
CA GLU A 605 43.25 20.61 18.14
C GLU A 605 42.68 21.09 19.49
N PHE A 606 41.89 20.25 20.17
CA PHE A 606 41.32 20.54 21.48
C PHE A 606 42.35 20.59 22.62
N LEU A 607 43.47 19.86 22.50
CA LEU A 607 44.60 19.94 23.42
C LEU A 607 45.44 21.21 23.21
N VAL A 608 45.65 21.64 21.96
CA VAL A 608 46.41 22.87 21.64
C VAL A 608 45.62 24.13 21.98
N SER A 609 44.30 24.15 21.73
CA SER A 609 43.38 25.26 22.06
C SER A 609 43.05 25.40 23.56
N LYS A 610 43.99 25.06 24.45
CA LYS A 610 43.82 25.15 25.92
C LYS A 610 43.92 26.60 26.44
N ASN A 611 44.51 27.49 25.66
CA ASN A 611 44.74 28.92 25.97
C ASN A 611 44.07 29.88 24.97
N ASP A 612 43.14 29.40 24.13
CA ASP A 612 42.62 30.15 22.98
C ASP A 612 41.31 30.89 23.30
N GLU A 613 41.29 32.20 23.10
CA GLU A 613 40.14 33.09 23.34
C GLU A 613 39.07 33.00 22.25
N MET A 614 39.38 32.47 21.05
CA MET A 614 38.51 32.55 19.86
C MET A 614 37.24 31.68 19.87
N GLY A 615 36.81 31.15 21.02
CA GLY A 615 35.50 30.51 21.16
C GLY A 615 35.29 29.22 20.33
N GLN A 616 36.33 28.64 19.74
CA GLN A 616 36.24 27.40 18.95
C GLN A 616 36.15 26.14 19.85
N ARG A 617 36.61 26.26 21.10
CA ARG A 617 36.72 25.16 22.07
C ARG A 617 35.39 24.43 22.38
N PRO A 618 34.23 25.11 22.53
CA PRO A 618 32.92 24.44 22.67
C PRO A 618 32.49 23.69 21.40
N THR A 619 32.82 24.20 20.20
CA THR A 619 32.53 23.52 18.93
C THR A 619 33.35 22.25 18.80
N LEU A 620 34.65 22.31 19.09
CA LEU A 620 35.50 21.12 19.17
C LEU A 620 34.97 20.10 20.19
N TRP A 621 34.62 20.54 21.40
CA TRP A 621 34.01 19.67 22.41
C TRP A 621 32.71 19.02 21.94
N THR A 622 31.87 19.74 21.18
CA THR A 622 30.62 19.20 20.63
C THR A 622 30.87 18.03 19.68
N LEU A 623 31.89 18.12 18.81
CA LEU A 623 32.28 17.02 17.91
C LEU A 623 32.85 15.83 18.69
N LEU A 624 33.68 16.11 19.69
CA LEU A 624 34.30 15.08 20.54
C LEU A 624 33.25 14.36 21.40
N SER A 625 32.24 15.04 21.94
CA SER A 625 31.10 14.43 22.62
C SER A 625 30.35 13.50 21.67
N ILE A 626 29.98 13.96 20.47
CA ILE A 626 29.27 13.12 19.48
C ILE A 626 30.04 11.83 19.14
N TYR A 627 31.38 11.89 19.12
CA TYR A 627 32.21 10.70 18.99
C TYR A 627 32.16 9.79 20.22
N ILE A 628 32.36 10.36 21.43
CA ILE A 628 32.29 9.64 22.71
C ILE A 628 30.93 8.95 22.88
N ASP A 629 29.85 9.71 22.82
CA ASP A 629 28.46 9.28 23.00
C ASP A 629 28.13 8.15 22.02
N GLY A 630 28.44 8.33 20.73
CA GLY A 630 28.15 7.34 19.70
C GLY A 630 29.05 6.10 19.71
N VAL A 631 30.31 6.19 20.16
CA VAL A 631 31.16 5.00 20.36
C VAL A 631 30.66 4.19 21.55
N GLN A 632 30.15 4.83 22.60
CA GLN A 632 29.45 4.13 23.69
C GLN A 632 28.26 3.33 23.14
N GLU A 633 27.43 4.01 22.34
CA GLU A 633 26.22 3.46 21.71
C GLU A 633 26.52 2.27 20.78
N VAL A 634 27.62 2.33 20.01
CA VAL A 634 28.13 1.20 19.21
C VAL A 634 28.47 0.00 20.10
N PHE A 635 29.25 0.20 21.17
CA PHE A 635 29.62 -0.88 22.10
C PHE A 635 28.39 -1.48 22.80
N GLU A 636 27.43 -0.64 23.20
CA GLU A 636 26.16 -1.06 23.83
C GLU A 636 25.26 -1.87 22.88
N THR A 637 25.12 -1.42 21.63
CA THR A 637 24.30 -2.06 20.58
C THR A 637 24.91 -3.38 20.09
N SER A 638 26.24 -3.50 20.11
CA SER A 638 26.95 -4.67 19.61
C SER A 638 26.64 -5.95 20.40
N HIS A 639 26.18 -7.00 19.73
CA HIS A 639 26.08 -8.34 20.33
C HIS A 639 27.48 -8.95 20.62
N TYR A 640 28.43 -8.76 19.70
CA TYR A 640 29.79 -9.28 19.77
C TYR A 640 30.81 -8.17 19.52
N LEU A 641 31.94 -8.20 20.26
CA LEU A 641 32.99 -7.17 20.20
C LEU A 641 34.26 -7.65 19.48
N HIS A 642 34.11 -8.41 18.38
CA HIS A 642 35.24 -8.91 17.58
C HIS A 642 35.37 -8.23 16.19
N LEU A 643 34.36 -7.42 15.80
CA LEU A 643 34.19 -6.82 14.48
C LEU A 643 34.98 -5.49 14.33
N SER A 644 36.24 -5.50 14.74
CA SER A 644 37.18 -4.37 14.72
C SER A 644 36.82 -3.17 15.61
N HIS A 645 36.07 -3.41 16.70
CA HIS A 645 35.70 -2.42 17.73
C HIS A 645 36.89 -1.71 18.38
N GLU A 646 38.04 -2.38 18.46
CA GLU A 646 39.27 -1.81 19.00
C GLU A 646 39.74 -0.57 18.23
N LYS A 647 39.45 -0.46 16.93
CA LYS A 647 39.86 0.67 16.09
C LYS A 647 39.19 2.00 16.43
N LEU A 648 38.10 1.97 17.21
CA LEU A 648 37.41 3.18 17.71
C LEU A 648 38.13 3.82 18.91
N LEU A 649 39.04 3.10 19.57
CA LEU A 649 39.78 3.56 20.76
C LEU A 649 41.24 3.80 20.40
N ASN A 650 41.69 5.05 20.45
CA ASN A 650 43.05 5.45 20.06
C ASN A 650 43.59 6.62 20.90
N ASP A 651 44.84 6.98 20.68
CA ASP A 651 45.62 7.97 21.46
C ASP A 651 44.98 9.37 21.55
N GLY A 652 44.01 9.69 20.69
CA GLY A 652 43.16 10.88 20.83
C GLY A 652 42.51 10.97 22.22
N PHE A 653 42.15 9.85 22.84
CA PHE A 653 41.64 9.84 24.22
C PHE A 653 42.69 10.29 25.25
N SER A 654 43.98 9.97 25.04
CA SER A 654 45.05 10.41 25.97
C SER A 654 45.30 11.92 25.85
N MET A 655 45.21 12.46 24.62
CA MET A 655 45.27 13.90 24.36
C MET A 655 44.07 14.62 24.97
N LEU A 656 42.87 14.03 24.84
CA LEU A 656 41.62 14.59 25.32
C LEU A 656 41.55 14.63 26.85
N LEU A 657 41.95 13.58 27.56
CA LEU A 657 42.02 13.58 29.02
C LEU A 657 42.99 14.65 29.55
N ARG A 658 44.15 14.84 28.90
CA ARG A 658 45.10 15.92 29.22
C ARG A 658 44.55 17.33 28.91
N ALA A 659 43.49 17.44 28.12
CA ALA A 659 42.88 18.71 27.70
C ALA A 659 41.63 19.10 28.49
N CYS A 660 40.88 18.13 29.04
CA CYS A 660 39.55 18.35 29.64
C CYS A 660 39.54 19.22 30.90
N GLN A 661 38.41 19.90 31.12
CA GLN A 661 38.00 20.44 32.43
C GLN A 661 37.23 19.37 33.24
N GLU A 662 37.03 19.56 34.54
CA GLU A 662 36.42 18.55 35.44
C GLU A 662 35.07 17.99 34.94
N SER A 663 34.17 18.85 34.45
CA SER A 663 32.87 18.44 33.90
C SER A 663 32.99 17.61 32.61
N GLN A 664 34.01 17.90 31.78
CA GLN A 664 34.31 17.18 30.55
C GLN A 664 34.99 15.84 30.85
N LEU A 665 35.94 15.85 31.80
CA LEU A 665 36.62 14.65 32.31
C LEU A 665 35.61 13.63 32.83
N ARG A 666 34.62 14.07 33.62
CA ARG A 666 33.54 13.22 34.13
C ARG A 666 32.75 12.49 33.03
N ILE A 667 32.50 13.15 31.89
CA ILE A 667 31.82 12.52 30.73
C ILE A 667 32.71 11.41 30.13
N VAL A 668 34.00 11.67 29.94
CA VAL A 668 34.95 10.69 29.39
C VAL A 668 35.15 9.50 30.32
N LEU A 669 35.19 9.73 31.63
CA LEU A 669 35.32 8.66 32.63
C LEU A 669 34.06 7.79 32.69
N ASN A 670 32.86 8.38 32.62
CA ASN A 670 31.60 7.64 32.51
C ASN A 670 31.56 6.76 31.24
N PHE A 671 32.03 7.31 30.11
CA PHE A 671 32.17 6.57 28.84
C PHE A 671 33.11 5.36 28.95
N LEU A 672 34.30 5.56 29.54
CA LEU A 672 35.25 4.47 29.77
C LEU A 672 34.67 3.41 30.73
N GLN A 673 33.89 3.83 31.73
CA GLN A 673 33.17 2.92 32.64
C GLN A 673 32.12 2.08 31.90
N ALA A 674 31.34 2.69 31.00
CA ALA A 674 30.34 1.99 30.19
C ALA A 674 30.98 0.94 29.27
N ILE A 675 32.07 1.30 28.58
CA ILE A 675 32.84 0.36 27.74
C ILE A 675 33.43 -0.78 28.58
N LEU A 676 34.04 -0.50 29.72
CA LEU A 676 34.57 -1.54 30.62
C LEU A 676 33.46 -2.47 31.14
N ALA A 677 32.30 -1.92 31.50
CA ALA A 677 31.14 -2.72 31.91
C ALA A 677 30.63 -3.61 30.77
N ARG A 678 30.58 -3.09 29.53
CA ARG A 678 30.16 -3.85 28.34
C ARG A 678 31.13 -4.97 27.97
N ILE A 679 32.44 -4.72 28.01
CA ILE A 679 33.49 -5.74 27.78
C ILE A 679 33.43 -6.80 28.88
N ARG A 680 33.31 -6.40 30.14
CA ARG A 680 33.15 -7.31 31.28
C ARG A 680 31.91 -8.19 31.12
N LYS A 681 30.77 -7.63 30.71
CA LYS A 681 29.55 -8.38 30.43
C LYS A 681 29.80 -9.48 29.39
N SER A 682 30.38 -9.13 28.23
CA SER A 682 30.75 -10.12 27.20
C SER A 682 31.65 -11.23 27.76
N TYR A 683 32.68 -10.89 28.54
CA TYR A 683 33.60 -11.87 29.09
C TYR A 683 32.91 -12.93 29.97
N PHE A 684 31.98 -12.51 30.83
CA PHE A 684 31.24 -13.44 31.68
C PHE A 684 30.16 -14.23 30.92
N GLU A 685 29.59 -13.67 29.86
CA GLU A 685 28.61 -14.37 28.99
C GLU A 685 29.26 -15.54 28.22
N TYR A 686 30.52 -15.41 27.77
CA TYR A 686 31.24 -16.46 27.02
C TYR A 686 32.02 -17.49 27.86
N LYS A 687 31.79 -17.53 29.18
CA LYS A 687 32.08 -18.67 30.06
C LYS A 687 33.47 -19.34 29.93
N GLY A 688 34.51 -18.54 29.72
CA GLY A 688 35.91 -18.99 29.83
C GLY A 688 36.56 -19.51 28.54
N SER A 689 35.90 -19.43 27.38
CA SER A 689 36.65 -19.38 26.12
C SER A 689 37.51 -18.11 26.11
N LEU A 690 38.74 -18.20 25.61
CA LEU A 690 39.71 -17.09 25.58
C LEU A 690 39.07 -15.80 25.05
N LEU A 691 39.34 -14.68 25.75
CA LEU A 691 39.02 -13.35 25.23
C LEU A 691 39.70 -13.18 23.88
N HIS A 692 38.92 -12.87 22.84
CA HIS A 692 39.43 -12.60 21.51
C HIS A 692 40.58 -11.57 21.60
N PRO A 693 41.77 -11.79 21.01
CA PRO A 693 42.97 -10.99 21.32
C PRO A 693 42.78 -9.47 21.20
N ARG A 694 41.92 -9.02 20.29
CA ARG A 694 41.51 -7.62 20.07
C ARG A 694 40.82 -6.96 21.29
N LEU A 695 40.25 -7.73 22.21
CA LEU A 695 39.75 -7.23 23.50
C LEU A 695 40.86 -7.08 24.55
N GLY A 696 41.93 -7.86 24.43
CA GLY A 696 43.15 -7.69 25.23
C GLY A 696 43.84 -6.36 24.95
N SER A 697 43.96 -5.96 23.68
CA SER A 697 44.51 -4.65 23.31
C SER A 697 43.65 -3.49 23.80
N VAL A 698 42.31 -3.57 23.73
CA VAL A 698 41.42 -2.54 24.31
C VAL A 698 41.61 -2.40 25.83
N LEU A 699 41.66 -3.51 26.57
CA LEU A 699 41.85 -3.46 28.02
C LEU A 699 43.26 -2.96 28.40
N ALA A 700 44.28 -3.31 27.62
CA ALA A 700 45.64 -2.80 27.79
C ALA A 700 45.73 -1.29 27.49
N PHE A 701 45.07 -0.82 26.41
CA PHE A 701 44.97 0.60 26.07
C PHE A 701 44.29 1.39 27.20
N ILE A 702 43.15 0.93 27.72
CA ILE A 702 42.44 1.60 28.83
C ILE A 702 43.30 1.60 30.10
N LEU A 703 44.00 0.51 30.43
CA LEU A 703 44.96 0.50 31.56
C LEU A 703 46.09 1.52 31.38
N GLN A 704 46.64 1.64 30.16
CA GLN A 704 47.71 2.60 29.86
C GLN A 704 47.20 4.04 29.96
N LEU A 705 45.99 4.30 29.46
CA LEU A 705 45.29 5.58 29.52
C LEU A 705 45.18 6.12 30.96
N PHE A 706 44.81 5.26 31.91
CA PHE A 706 44.74 5.62 33.33
C PHE A 706 46.13 5.88 33.96
N LYS A 707 47.15 5.08 33.62
CA LYS A 707 48.53 5.31 34.10
C LYS A 707 49.11 6.63 33.61
N GLU A 708 48.86 6.97 32.34
CA GLU A 708 49.45 8.13 31.65
C GLU A 708 48.83 9.49 32.02
N THR A 709 47.72 9.48 32.75
CA THR A 709 46.94 10.68 33.10
C THR A 709 47.04 11.05 34.57
N ASN A 710 47.68 10.23 35.40
CA ASN A 710 47.93 10.47 36.82
C ASN A 710 46.64 10.76 37.63
N ILE A 711 45.51 10.22 37.16
CA ILE A 711 44.20 10.31 37.80
C ILE A 711 44.25 9.56 39.13
N ASP A 712 43.80 10.21 40.20
CA ASP A 712 43.98 9.68 41.56
C ASP A 712 43.21 8.37 41.75
N ILE A 713 43.80 7.44 42.50
CA ILE A 713 43.30 6.06 42.66
C ILE A 713 41.91 6.07 43.33
N ALA A 714 41.59 7.12 44.09
CA ALA A 714 40.27 7.34 44.67
C ALA A 714 39.16 7.58 43.63
N GLU A 715 39.44 8.22 42.49
CA GLU A 715 38.46 8.34 41.39
C GLU A 715 38.31 7.00 40.64
N ILE A 716 39.38 6.21 40.55
CA ILE A 716 39.35 4.86 39.97
C ILE A 716 38.56 3.88 40.86
N GLU A 717 38.60 4.01 42.19
CA GLU A 717 37.69 3.27 43.10
C GLU A 717 36.21 3.63 42.89
N LEU A 718 35.90 4.83 42.37
CA LEU A 718 34.54 5.27 42.06
C LEU A 718 34.01 4.69 40.73
N LEU A 719 34.92 4.33 39.81
CA LEU A 719 34.59 3.76 38.50
C LEU A 719 34.30 2.25 38.53
N LEU A 720 34.65 1.53 39.61
CA LEU A 720 34.41 0.09 39.74
C LEU A 720 33.80 -0.25 41.12
N PRO A 721 32.52 -0.67 41.20
CA PRO A 721 31.77 -0.78 42.46
C PRO A 721 32.15 -1.98 43.34
N VAL A 722 33.39 -2.48 43.25
CA VAL A 722 33.97 -3.49 44.14
C VAL A 722 35.40 -3.08 44.48
N LYS A 723 35.60 -2.64 45.73
CA LYS A 723 36.92 -2.24 46.24
C LYS A 723 37.95 -3.36 46.09
N ARG A 724 39.23 -2.95 46.02
CA ARG A 724 40.43 -3.80 46.14
C ARG A 724 40.83 -4.71 44.97
N LEU A 725 40.09 -4.76 43.86
CA LEU A 725 40.36 -5.75 42.77
C LEU A 725 40.31 -5.19 41.33
N ALA A 726 40.28 -3.86 41.16
CA ALA A 726 40.14 -3.18 39.87
C ALA A 726 41.30 -3.48 38.90
N THR A 727 42.50 -2.98 39.22
CA THR A 727 43.68 -3.05 38.35
C THR A 727 44.20 -4.47 38.18
N GLU A 728 44.11 -5.29 39.23
CA GLU A 728 44.55 -6.69 39.20
C GLU A 728 43.64 -7.54 38.31
N ASN A 729 42.31 -7.37 38.36
CA ASN A 729 41.42 -8.08 37.43
C ASN A 729 41.62 -7.65 35.98
N LEU A 730 41.80 -6.34 35.69
CA LEU A 730 42.10 -5.92 34.31
C LEU A 730 43.46 -6.46 33.84
N GLN A 731 44.50 -6.45 34.68
CA GLN A 731 45.79 -7.05 34.34
C GLN A 731 45.70 -8.57 34.18
N TYR A 732 44.88 -9.26 34.98
CA TYR A 732 44.63 -10.69 34.87
C TYR A 732 43.87 -11.02 33.57
N MET A 733 42.84 -10.24 33.22
CA MET A 733 42.14 -10.36 31.93
C MET A 733 43.10 -10.11 30.76
N VAL A 734 43.91 -9.04 30.79
CA VAL A 734 44.90 -8.75 29.73
C VAL A 734 45.93 -9.87 29.59
N LYS A 735 46.47 -10.40 30.71
CA LYS A 735 47.38 -11.56 30.68
C LYS A 735 46.70 -12.81 30.14
N ALA A 736 45.43 -13.06 30.50
CA ALA A 736 44.65 -14.18 29.97
C ALA A 736 44.37 -14.05 28.46
N CYS A 737 44.18 -12.83 27.93
CA CYS A 737 44.14 -12.59 26.48
C CYS A 737 45.49 -12.92 25.82
N GLN A 738 46.59 -12.43 26.41
CA GLN A 738 47.94 -12.55 25.83
C GLN A 738 48.42 -14.00 25.76
N VAL A 739 48.19 -14.79 26.82
CA VAL A 739 48.52 -16.24 26.85
C VAL A 739 47.69 -17.04 25.85
N GLY A 740 46.52 -16.53 25.43
CA GLY A 740 45.71 -17.15 24.36
C GLY A 740 46.21 -16.91 22.93
N SER A 741 47.26 -16.10 22.73
CA SER A 741 47.65 -15.57 21.42
C SER A 741 48.79 -16.32 20.73
N GLU A 742 49.27 -17.43 21.27
CA GLU A 742 50.49 -18.14 20.80
C GLU A 742 50.39 -18.76 19.39
N GLY A 743 49.23 -18.67 18.73
CA GLY A 743 48.98 -19.22 17.38
C GLY A 743 49.19 -18.26 16.20
N GLU A 744 49.04 -16.94 16.37
CA GLU A 744 49.17 -15.97 15.28
C GLU A 744 49.93 -14.69 15.70
N PRO A 745 50.92 -14.22 14.92
CA PRO A 745 51.64 -12.99 15.23
C PRO A 745 50.79 -11.77 14.87
N ALA A 746 50.21 -11.13 15.90
CA ALA A 746 49.56 -9.82 15.80
C ALA A 746 50.59 -8.68 15.53
N ALA A 747 51.14 -8.67 14.32
CA ALA A 747 52.04 -7.61 13.87
C ALA A 747 51.33 -6.24 13.80
N GLN A 748 52.11 -5.17 13.94
CA GLN A 748 51.70 -3.75 13.76
C GLN A 748 50.88 -3.08 14.88
N LEU A 749 50.82 -3.64 16.10
CA LEU A 749 50.55 -2.84 17.31
C LEU A 749 51.71 -2.83 18.32
N THR A 750 52.77 -3.60 18.08
CA THR A 750 53.98 -3.67 18.92
C THR A 750 54.97 -2.52 18.74
N SER A 751 54.67 -1.54 17.88
CA SER A 751 55.55 -0.41 17.55
C SER A 751 55.21 0.90 18.29
N VAL A 752 54.44 0.81 19.37
CA VAL A 752 54.13 1.93 20.29
C VAL A 752 54.29 1.47 21.76
N PHE A 753 55.29 0.62 22.01
CA PHE A 753 55.79 0.24 23.34
C PHE A 753 57.19 0.84 23.56
#